data_AF-A0A9Q0LYC6-F1
#
_entry.id   AF-A0A9Q0LYC6-F1
#
_cell.length_a   1.000
_cell.length_b   1.000
_cell.length_c   1.000
_cell.angle_alpha   90.00
_cell.angle_beta   90.00
_cell.angle_gamma   90.00
#
_symmetry.space_group_name_H-M   'P 1'
#
loop_
_entity.id
_entity.type
_entity.pdbx_description
1 polymer ?
#
loop_
_entity_poly.entity_id
_entity_poly.type
_entity_poly.pdbx_seq_one_letter_code
_entity_poly.pdbx_strand_id
1 'polypeptide(L)'
;MQVAFSSIIKGAGIVAGGPYHCGAEHVLLYCMTMPSPFGSSTGVVRTKQSSGKTIDDISNMKHQRVYIISGSLDTTVSRGVVAQLYDYYVTNGGFIDKTNVILNQNMKISHTFPTDFNSDGNNECTASKSPYISNCGFDSTGTILQHIYPDIANRTMTTNGQWLRFNQTEFVSSGKTHQIGLDDYGYVYVPQSCTSGTVQCRLHIAFHGCSQSYSQIGDKFIKHTAIIGGGVGGTSTAYFLQELLAKYEEMIDYEIDIFEQSNKIGGRVATIQFDEFDYEAGGSILHERNHYAATFRDLFGLNVRNDSDQDVKTCIFNGRENVFCDDSWHYLTYLSLWYRYGFDPLRMEGRVTKVLEQFERIYELQEKGQAFETVADLLAAMNPSFLNLTRTEYKTLLGDDFGFSQRFINEIAQAVTLVNYGQTVSVHSFVGLVSFAGSGSQLWSVEGGNKLIPINLARHSNADIHLNTKVSSITYLGSHRFQVNRINLDQHSDELKTESSEYDYVIIATPLTNGNDIQFHNFTRRNDLLKDIFDRYQMHQTIATFVKGSTLHSYTDKAILSCNVDKNDGSFFTSFSPIQPVNNEDRQQQQREQKQNEQQQTNVYKLFSNSQLKTHDLYSFFDTIDEVREMIWHAYPEYQRINQPFPPFKIRSGAYYLNAIEWAASAIEMSLIGGKNMALLTYNDMGLHVASSDDEKHEMNGSAAPSNNGESTLNINKRDKFQKHNSRSNKKFKVDEL
;
A
#
# COMPACT_ATOMS: atom_id res chain seq x y z
N MET A 1 32.77 -22.95 3.37
CA MET A 1 32.37 -23.10 4.80
C MET A 1 32.60 -24.52 5.32
N GLN A 2 31.90 -25.55 4.81
CA GLN A 2 31.93 -26.94 5.34
C GLN A 2 33.33 -27.54 5.60
N VAL A 3 34.30 -27.37 4.70
CA VAL A 3 35.69 -27.84 4.91
C VAL A 3 36.40 -27.04 6.02
N ALA A 4 36.22 -25.72 6.03
CA ALA A 4 36.92 -24.81 6.93
C ALA A 4 36.50 -24.97 8.40
N PHE A 5 35.21 -25.22 8.62
CA PHE A 5 34.56 -25.31 9.93
C PHE A 5 33.91 -26.69 10.14
N SER A 6 34.66 -27.75 9.80
CA SER A 6 34.17 -29.13 9.75
C SER A 6 33.81 -29.72 11.12
N SER A 7 34.26 -29.13 12.23
CA SER A 7 33.87 -29.51 13.59
C SER A 7 32.39 -29.15 13.89
N ILE A 8 31.94 -27.98 13.44
CA ILE A 8 30.58 -27.46 13.69
C ILE A 8 29.59 -27.82 12.56
N ILE A 9 30.01 -27.72 11.29
CA ILE A 9 29.15 -28.07 10.14
C ILE A 9 29.01 -29.60 10.04
N LYS A 10 27.77 -30.10 9.89
CA LYS A 10 27.48 -31.55 9.90
C LYS A 10 27.28 -32.19 8.52
N GLY A 11 27.12 -31.37 7.48
CA GLY A 11 26.97 -31.82 6.09
C GLY A 11 26.84 -30.65 5.13
N ALA A 12 26.72 -30.94 3.83
CA ALA A 12 26.55 -29.91 2.80
C ALA A 12 25.71 -30.40 1.61
N GLY A 13 24.84 -29.53 1.11
CA GLY A 13 24.31 -29.63 -0.25
C GLY A 13 25.13 -28.74 -1.18
N ILE A 14 25.47 -29.24 -2.37
CA ILE A 14 26.26 -28.48 -3.34
C ILE A 14 25.62 -28.65 -4.72
N VAL A 15 25.06 -27.57 -5.25
CA VAL A 15 24.44 -27.52 -6.59
C VAL A 15 25.39 -26.77 -7.52
N ALA A 16 25.81 -27.41 -8.62
CA ALA A 16 26.70 -26.82 -9.62
C ALA A 16 27.97 -26.15 -9.02
N GLY A 17 28.66 -26.84 -8.09
CA GLY A 17 29.85 -26.34 -7.40
C GLY A 17 31.11 -27.17 -7.62
N GLY A 18 32.28 -26.54 -7.49
CA GLY A 18 33.60 -27.16 -7.62
C GLY A 18 34.35 -27.41 -6.30
N PRO A 19 35.55 -28.02 -6.34
CA PRO A 19 36.37 -28.31 -5.16
C PRO A 19 36.68 -27.11 -4.27
N TYR A 20 36.81 -27.35 -2.96
CA TYR A 20 37.30 -26.34 -2.02
C TYR A 20 38.69 -25.81 -2.43
N HIS A 21 38.93 -24.53 -2.14
CA HIS A 21 40.15 -23.78 -2.49
C HIS A 21 40.36 -23.50 -4.00
N CYS A 22 39.52 -23.96 -4.94
CA CYS A 22 39.75 -23.72 -6.37
C CYS A 22 39.93 -22.21 -6.72
N GLY A 23 38.99 -21.36 -6.32
CA GLY A 23 38.99 -19.93 -6.65
C GLY A 23 40.10 -19.09 -5.99
N ALA A 24 40.93 -19.68 -5.13
CA ALA A 24 42.07 -19.02 -4.50
C ALA A 24 43.42 -19.36 -5.20
N GLU A 25 43.43 -20.27 -6.18
CA GLU A 25 44.58 -20.50 -7.07
C GLU A 25 44.36 -19.98 -8.50
N HIS A 26 43.09 -19.80 -8.90
CA HIS A 26 42.71 -19.64 -10.30
C HIS A 26 41.61 -18.59 -10.49
N VAL A 27 41.57 -17.99 -11.68
CA VAL A 27 40.44 -17.16 -12.13
C VAL A 27 39.15 -17.98 -12.04
N LEU A 28 38.08 -17.39 -11.49
CA LEU A 28 36.80 -18.05 -11.23
C LEU A 28 36.27 -18.86 -12.43
N LEU A 29 36.45 -18.33 -13.65
CA LEU A 29 36.10 -19.01 -14.90
C LEU A 29 36.70 -20.42 -15.03
N TYR A 30 37.96 -20.63 -14.64
CA TYR A 30 38.59 -21.95 -14.69
C TYR A 30 37.94 -22.94 -13.70
N CYS A 31 37.60 -22.45 -12.51
CA CYS A 31 36.88 -23.21 -11.48
C CYS A 31 35.42 -23.50 -11.81
N MET A 32 34.90 -22.95 -12.90
CA MET A 32 33.60 -23.28 -13.45
C MET A 32 33.73 -24.15 -14.72
N THR A 33 34.75 -23.92 -15.56
CA THR A 33 34.78 -24.47 -16.94
C THR A 33 35.81 -25.56 -17.21
N MET A 34 36.93 -25.67 -16.47
CA MET A 34 38.06 -26.53 -16.86
C MET A 34 38.24 -27.79 -16.00
N PRO A 35 37.84 -28.97 -16.49
CA PRO A 35 37.98 -30.22 -15.73
C PRO A 35 39.33 -30.94 -15.96
N SER A 36 40.49 -30.31 -15.71
CA SER A 36 41.81 -30.99 -15.71
C SER A 36 42.97 -30.13 -15.14
N PRO A 37 44.12 -30.71 -14.77
CA PRO A 37 44.34 -31.89 -13.94
C PRO A 37 44.62 -31.53 -12.47
N PHE A 38 44.76 -30.23 -12.17
CA PHE A 38 45.22 -29.75 -10.86
C PHE A 38 44.09 -29.62 -9.83
N GLY A 39 42.85 -29.30 -10.24
CA GLY A 39 41.75 -28.87 -9.36
C GLY A 39 41.46 -29.72 -8.11
N SER A 40 41.25 -31.04 -8.24
CA SER A 40 41.07 -31.89 -7.06
C SER A 40 42.37 -32.13 -6.31
N SER A 41 43.51 -32.25 -7.02
CA SER A 41 44.79 -32.63 -6.41
C SER A 41 45.42 -31.52 -5.57
N THR A 42 45.43 -30.27 -6.05
CA THR A 42 45.92 -29.11 -5.29
C THR A 42 44.97 -28.78 -4.15
N GLY A 43 43.65 -28.83 -4.39
CA GLY A 43 42.64 -28.70 -3.34
C GLY A 43 42.84 -29.72 -2.21
N VAL A 44 43.03 -31.01 -2.54
CA VAL A 44 43.32 -32.07 -1.56
C VAL A 44 44.62 -31.82 -0.81
N VAL A 45 45.70 -31.43 -1.50
CA VAL A 45 47.00 -31.15 -0.88
C VAL A 45 46.90 -29.97 0.09
N ARG A 46 46.26 -28.86 -0.32
CA ARG A 46 46.06 -27.69 0.54
C ARG A 46 45.16 -27.99 1.74
N THR A 47 44.04 -28.68 1.54
CA THR A 47 43.18 -29.12 2.65
C THR A 47 43.96 -29.97 3.66
N LYS A 48 44.81 -30.90 3.19
CA LYS A 48 45.70 -31.69 4.08
C LYS A 48 46.77 -30.83 4.77
N GLN A 49 47.33 -29.83 4.09
CA GLN A 49 48.35 -28.92 4.66
C GLN A 49 47.77 -27.93 5.69
N SER A 50 46.55 -27.47 5.49
CA SER A 50 45.81 -26.52 6.35
C SER A 50 45.06 -27.17 7.51
N SER A 51 44.82 -28.49 7.45
CA SER A 51 44.17 -29.29 8.50
C SER A 51 44.76 -29.00 9.89
N GLY A 52 43.89 -28.65 10.84
CA GLY A 52 44.28 -28.35 12.22
C GLY A 52 45.13 -27.07 12.38
N LYS A 53 45.18 -26.21 11.36
CA LYS A 53 45.93 -24.93 11.37
C LYS A 53 45.05 -23.75 11.00
N THR A 54 44.62 -23.71 9.74
CA THR A 54 43.79 -22.62 9.18
C THR A 54 42.39 -23.09 8.79
N ILE A 55 42.15 -24.40 8.88
CA ILE A 55 40.85 -25.04 8.83
C ILE A 55 40.79 -26.07 9.97
N ASP A 56 39.58 -26.43 10.38
CA ASP A 56 39.32 -27.56 11.27
C ASP A 56 39.97 -28.86 10.76
N ASP A 57 40.29 -29.77 11.67
CA ASP A 57 40.95 -31.02 11.30
C ASP A 57 40.08 -31.88 10.38
N ILE A 58 40.66 -32.39 9.30
CA ILE A 58 39.98 -33.18 8.27
C ILE A 58 39.33 -34.46 8.80
N SER A 59 39.75 -34.97 9.96
CA SER A 59 39.10 -36.13 10.60
C SER A 59 37.63 -35.86 10.95
N ASN A 60 37.24 -34.60 11.20
CA ASN A 60 35.85 -34.21 11.43
C ASN A 60 34.96 -34.42 10.19
N MET A 61 35.53 -34.38 8.98
CA MET A 61 34.78 -34.56 7.73
C MET A 61 34.32 -36.01 7.50
N LYS A 62 34.99 -36.99 8.11
CA LYS A 62 34.81 -38.43 7.85
C LYS A 62 33.36 -38.92 7.93
N HIS A 63 32.60 -38.35 8.85
CA HIS A 63 31.21 -38.71 9.15
C HIS A 63 30.18 -37.69 8.61
N GLN A 64 30.62 -36.62 7.97
CA GLN A 64 29.73 -35.65 7.35
C GLN A 64 29.05 -36.25 6.12
N ARG A 65 27.86 -35.75 5.80
CA ARG A 65 27.08 -36.18 4.65
C ARG A 65 27.02 -35.08 3.60
N VAL A 66 27.29 -35.43 2.35
CA VAL A 66 27.33 -34.48 1.23
C VAL A 66 26.42 -34.95 0.11
N TYR A 67 25.57 -34.05 -0.38
CA TYR A 67 24.73 -34.27 -1.55
C TYR A 67 25.13 -33.29 -2.65
N ILE A 68 25.51 -33.81 -3.81
CA ILE A 68 26.03 -33.03 -4.94
C ILE A 68 25.05 -33.14 -6.11
N ILE A 69 24.65 -32.01 -6.68
CA ILE A 69 23.81 -31.92 -7.88
C ILE A 69 24.63 -31.33 -9.03
N SER A 70 24.64 -32.01 -10.18
CA SER A 70 25.18 -31.53 -11.44
C SER A 70 24.09 -31.56 -12.50
N GLY A 71 23.84 -30.41 -13.14
CA GLY A 71 23.01 -30.36 -14.33
C GLY A 71 23.66 -31.08 -15.51
N SER A 72 22.89 -31.84 -16.28
CA SER A 72 23.36 -32.46 -17.52
C SER A 72 23.36 -31.50 -18.72
N LEU A 73 22.71 -30.33 -18.58
CA LEU A 73 22.67 -29.24 -19.56
C LEU A 73 23.40 -27.98 -19.05
N ASP A 74 24.03 -28.04 -17.87
CA ASP A 74 24.78 -26.90 -17.32
C ASP A 74 26.04 -26.64 -18.17
N THR A 75 26.09 -25.45 -18.75
CA THR A 75 27.20 -24.92 -19.54
C THR A 75 27.98 -23.81 -18.82
N THR A 76 27.48 -23.35 -17.67
CA THR A 76 28.17 -22.37 -16.80
C THR A 76 29.19 -23.10 -15.94
N VAL A 77 28.75 -24.15 -15.23
CA VAL A 77 29.62 -25.02 -14.43
C VAL A 77 29.67 -26.40 -15.05
N SER A 78 30.82 -26.71 -15.63
CA SER A 78 31.11 -27.97 -16.31
C SER A 78 30.90 -29.17 -15.38
N ARG A 79 30.18 -30.19 -15.86
CA ARG A 79 30.00 -31.47 -15.16
C ARG A 79 31.31 -32.08 -14.66
N GLY A 80 32.41 -31.89 -15.39
CA GLY A 80 33.72 -32.41 -14.99
C GLY A 80 34.29 -31.72 -13.75
N VAL A 81 33.96 -30.45 -13.50
CA VAL A 81 34.30 -29.73 -12.26
C VAL A 81 33.50 -30.31 -11.08
N VAL A 82 32.21 -30.57 -11.27
CA VAL A 82 31.36 -31.17 -10.23
C VAL A 82 31.77 -32.63 -9.96
N ALA A 83 32.25 -33.36 -10.97
CA ALA A 83 32.87 -34.67 -10.78
C ALA A 83 34.20 -34.58 -9.99
N GLN A 84 35.03 -33.56 -10.25
CA GLN A 84 36.24 -33.32 -9.44
C GLN A 84 35.92 -32.99 -7.97
N LEU A 85 34.77 -32.37 -7.67
CA LEU A 85 34.32 -32.17 -6.29
C LEU A 85 33.98 -33.51 -5.61
N TYR A 86 33.37 -34.45 -6.34
CA TYR A 86 33.15 -35.81 -5.84
C TYR A 86 34.48 -36.52 -5.57
N ASP A 87 35.44 -36.47 -6.51
CA ASP A 87 36.77 -37.05 -6.33
C ASP A 87 37.56 -36.35 -5.21
N TYR A 88 37.40 -35.03 -5.02
CA TYR A 88 37.98 -34.29 -3.91
C TYR A 88 37.51 -34.85 -2.55
N TYR A 89 36.23 -35.20 -2.40
CA TYR A 89 35.75 -35.82 -1.15
C TYR A 89 36.13 -37.29 -1.02
N VAL A 90 35.95 -38.07 -2.09
CA VAL A 90 35.96 -39.54 -2.05
C VAL A 90 37.27 -40.12 -2.61
N THR A 91 37.49 -40.01 -3.91
CA THR A 91 38.53 -40.78 -4.63
C THR A 91 39.96 -40.31 -4.34
N ASN A 92 40.21 -39.01 -4.47
CA ASN A 92 41.54 -38.40 -4.38
C ASN A 92 41.82 -37.82 -2.98
N GLY A 93 40.79 -37.29 -2.31
CA GLY A 93 40.94 -36.78 -0.94
C GLY A 93 40.90 -37.87 0.11
N GLY A 94 39.90 -38.75 0.03
CA GLY A 94 39.56 -39.72 1.08
C GLY A 94 39.06 -39.05 2.35
N PHE A 95 38.45 -37.86 2.26
CA PHE A 95 38.03 -37.06 3.40
C PHE A 95 36.67 -37.49 3.97
N ILE A 96 35.80 -38.07 3.14
CA ILE A 96 34.46 -38.51 3.51
C ILE A 96 34.24 -39.93 3.02
N ASP A 97 33.59 -40.76 3.83
CA ASP A 97 33.19 -42.11 3.40
C ASP A 97 32.29 -42.03 2.16
N LYS A 98 32.58 -42.85 1.14
CA LYS A 98 31.81 -42.90 -0.12
C LYS A 98 30.32 -43.10 0.10
N THR A 99 29.92 -43.84 1.14
CA THR A 99 28.51 -44.09 1.47
C THR A 99 27.77 -42.84 1.95
N ASN A 100 28.48 -41.81 2.40
CA ASN A 100 27.93 -40.53 2.84
C ASN A 100 27.91 -39.45 1.73
N VAL A 101 28.40 -39.74 0.52
CA VAL A 101 28.48 -38.79 -0.59
C VAL A 101 27.61 -39.24 -1.77
N ILE A 102 26.52 -38.51 -2.04
CA ILE A 102 25.65 -38.74 -3.21
C ILE A 102 26.02 -37.74 -4.31
N LEU A 103 26.20 -38.24 -5.54
CA LEU A 103 26.36 -37.43 -6.75
C LEU A 103 25.17 -37.67 -7.70
N ASN A 104 24.23 -36.73 -7.73
CA ASN A 104 23.13 -36.71 -8.68
C ASN A 104 23.50 -35.87 -9.91
N GLN A 105 23.85 -36.54 -11.00
CA GLN A 105 24.33 -35.92 -12.25
C GLN A 105 23.44 -36.21 -13.47
N ASN A 106 22.26 -36.78 -13.25
CA ASN A 106 21.35 -37.24 -14.31
C ASN A 106 20.20 -36.26 -14.56
N MET A 107 20.10 -35.17 -13.80
CA MET A 107 19.06 -34.16 -13.94
C MET A 107 19.21 -33.39 -15.25
N LYS A 108 18.13 -33.27 -16.03
CA LYS A 108 18.09 -32.47 -17.27
C LYS A 108 17.88 -30.99 -16.97
N ILE A 109 18.82 -30.42 -16.20
CA ILE A 109 18.84 -29.02 -15.81
C ILE A 109 20.10 -28.33 -16.33
N SER A 110 19.94 -27.05 -16.62
CA SER A 110 20.95 -26.03 -16.91
C SER A 110 21.53 -25.50 -15.58
N HIS A 111 22.31 -24.41 -15.63
CA HIS A 111 22.74 -23.69 -14.43
C HIS A 111 21.54 -22.99 -13.76
N THR A 112 20.93 -23.68 -12.80
CA THR A 112 19.76 -23.24 -12.04
C THR A 112 19.66 -24.04 -10.74
N PHE A 113 19.01 -23.48 -9.72
CA PHE A 113 18.63 -24.19 -8.52
C PHE A 113 17.29 -24.90 -8.76
N PRO A 114 17.25 -26.24 -8.81
CA PRO A 114 16.03 -26.97 -9.13
C PRO A 114 15.11 -27.08 -7.91
N THR A 115 13.83 -26.76 -8.10
CA THR A 115 12.78 -26.87 -7.07
C THR A 115 11.63 -27.78 -7.53
N ASP A 116 10.66 -28.02 -6.65
CA ASP A 116 9.37 -28.69 -6.95
C ASP A 116 8.17 -27.73 -7.04
N PHE A 117 8.38 -26.44 -6.76
CA PHE A 117 7.34 -25.43 -6.65
C PHE A 117 7.44 -24.37 -7.74
N ASN A 118 6.29 -23.98 -8.29
CA ASN A 118 6.20 -22.85 -9.21
C ASN A 118 6.42 -21.54 -8.43
N SER A 119 7.31 -20.69 -8.92
CA SER A 119 7.42 -19.29 -8.55
C SER A 119 7.56 -18.45 -9.82
N ASP A 120 6.92 -17.28 -9.85
CA ASP A 120 6.89 -16.37 -10.99
C ASP A 120 8.27 -15.92 -11.41
N GLY A 121 8.53 -15.91 -12.72
CA GLY A 121 9.86 -15.66 -13.25
C GLY A 121 10.90 -16.71 -12.85
N ASN A 122 10.51 -17.90 -12.33
CA ASN A 122 11.36 -19.07 -12.42
C ASN A 122 11.64 -19.36 -13.90
N ASN A 123 12.82 -19.90 -14.16
CA ASN A 123 13.22 -20.27 -15.50
C ASN A 123 12.79 -21.70 -15.84
N GLU A 124 12.58 -21.94 -17.14
CA GLU A 124 12.67 -23.30 -17.69
C GLU A 124 13.94 -23.99 -17.19
N CYS A 125 13.84 -25.26 -16.81
CA CYS A 125 14.97 -26.04 -16.31
C CYS A 125 16.17 -26.08 -17.27
N THR A 126 15.94 -25.82 -18.56
CA THR A 126 16.94 -25.81 -19.62
C THR A 126 17.59 -24.43 -19.84
N ALA A 127 17.18 -23.38 -19.13
CA ALA A 127 17.71 -22.03 -19.27
C ALA A 127 18.71 -21.67 -18.17
N SER A 128 19.69 -20.82 -18.49
CA SER A 128 20.63 -20.21 -17.54
C SER A 128 20.49 -18.69 -17.65
N LYS A 129 19.69 -18.10 -16.76
CA LYS A 129 19.48 -16.65 -16.64
C LYS A 129 18.94 -16.32 -15.25
N SER A 130 18.90 -15.04 -14.88
CA SER A 130 18.26 -14.59 -13.62
C SER A 130 16.80 -15.08 -13.55
N PRO A 131 16.28 -15.52 -12.38
CA PRO A 131 16.89 -15.56 -11.06
C PRO A 131 17.70 -16.84 -10.79
N TYR A 132 18.01 -17.65 -11.80
CA TYR A 132 18.69 -18.95 -11.65
C TYR A 132 17.97 -19.93 -10.69
N ILE A 133 16.64 -19.80 -10.56
CA ILE A 133 15.75 -20.75 -9.87
C ILE A 133 14.78 -21.32 -10.92
N SER A 134 14.50 -22.62 -10.86
CA SER A 134 13.64 -23.33 -11.82
C SER A 134 12.80 -24.41 -11.14
N ASN A 135 11.49 -24.46 -11.42
CA ASN A 135 10.71 -25.64 -11.04
C ASN A 135 11.03 -26.80 -11.98
N CYS A 136 11.73 -27.80 -11.45
CA CYS A 136 12.11 -29.00 -12.17
C CYS A 136 11.44 -30.27 -11.62
N GLY A 137 10.36 -30.10 -10.84
CA GLY A 137 9.64 -31.20 -10.20
C GLY A 137 10.50 -31.95 -9.18
N PHE A 138 11.49 -31.28 -8.57
CA PHE A 138 12.48 -31.91 -7.71
C PHE A 138 12.80 -31.02 -6.49
N ASP A 139 12.36 -31.44 -5.30
CA ASP A 139 12.67 -30.76 -4.04
C ASP A 139 14.13 -31.00 -3.66
N SER A 140 15.04 -30.23 -4.26
CA SER A 140 16.47 -30.34 -3.98
C SER A 140 16.79 -30.00 -2.53
N THR A 141 16.17 -28.95 -1.97
CA THR A 141 16.34 -28.53 -0.57
C THR A 141 15.94 -29.65 0.38
N GLY A 142 14.73 -30.22 0.24
CA GLY A 142 14.26 -31.35 1.04
C GLY A 142 15.16 -32.58 0.88
N THR A 143 15.54 -32.93 -0.35
CA THR A 143 16.43 -34.08 -0.63
C THR A 143 17.82 -33.92 0.00
N ILE A 144 18.41 -32.73 -0.11
CA ILE A 144 19.70 -32.38 0.50
C ILE A 144 19.60 -32.47 2.03
N LEU A 145 18.57 -31.86 2.62
CA LEU A 145 18.38 -31.83 4.06
C LEU A 145 18.12 -33.23 4.63
N GLN A 146 17.34 -34.07 3.94
CA GLN A 146 17.06 -35.43 4.39
C GLN A 146 18.27 -36.38 4.23
N HIS A 147 19.17 -36.12 3.27
CA HIS A 147 20.46 -36.82 3.23
C HIS A 147 21.34 -36.45 4.44
N ILE A 148 21.47 -35.15 4.74
CA ILE A 148 22.27 -34.63 5.87
C ILE A 148 21.67 -35.07 7.21
N TYR A 149 20.34 -35.07 7.33
CA TYR A 149 19.58 -35.39 8.53
C TYR A 149 18.47 -36.41 8.20
N PRO A 150 18.74 -37.73 8.30
CA PRO A 150 17.76 -38.78 7.99
C PRO A 150 16.42 -38.63 8.71
N ASP A 151 16.50 -38.23 9.98
CA ASP A 151 15.35 -38.08 10.88
C ASP A 151 14.70 -36.69 10.80
N ILE A 152 14.98 -35.91 9.75
CA ILE A 152 14.30 -34.62 9.54
C ILE A 152 12.81 -34.86 9.23
N ALA A 153 11.95 -34.05 9.85
CA ALA A 153 10.54 -34.06 9.54
C ALA A 153 10.29 -33.65 8.08
N ASN A 154 9.24 -34.20 7.47
CA ASN A 154 8.80 -33.80 6.13
C ASN A 154 8.45 -32.30 6.10
N ARG A 155 8.65 -31.68 4.94
CA ARG A 155 8.29 -30.27 4.67
C ARG A 155 6.84 -29.98 5.07
N THR A 156 6.66 -28.96 5.91
CA THR A 156 5.34 -28.43 6.28
C THR A 156 4.90 -27.35 5.30
N MET A 157 3.60 -27.30 4.99
CA MET A 157 3.02 -26.28 4.09
C MET A 157 2.71 -24.94 4.77
N THR A 158 2.89 -24.87 6.09
CA THR A 158 2.65 -23.69 6.94
C THR A 158 3.83 -23.49 7.87
N THR A 159 4.37 -22.27 7.90
CA THR A 159 5.56 -21.89 8.65
C THR A 159 5.20 -20.84 9.72
N ASN A 160 5.38 -21.18 10.99
CA ASN A 160 5.13 -20.28 12.11
C ASN A 160 6.47 -19.84 12.71
N GLY A 161 6.95 -18.65 12.33
CA GLY A 161 8.26 -18.12 12.71
C GLY A 161 8.56 -16.80 12.02
N GLN A 162 9.65 -16.16 12.41
CA GLN A 162 9.99 -14.79 12.01
C GLN A 162 11.22 -14.76 11.11
N TRP A 163 11.26 -13.84 10.14
CA TRP A 163 12.46 -13.54 9.37
C TRP A 163 13.21 -12.38 10.02
N LEU A 164 14.45 -12.63 10.39
CA LEU A 164 15.34 -11.65 11.01
C LEU A 164 16.40 -11.22 9.98
N ARG A 165 16.62 -9.92 9.79
CA ARG A 165 17.77 -9.40 9.04
C ARG A 165 18.91 -9.05 10.01
N PHE A 166 20.12 -9.47 9.71
CA PHE A 166 21.32 -9.14 10.48
C PHE A 166 22.41 -8.50 9.59
N ASN A 167 23.23 -7.66 10.19
CA ASN A 167 24.31 -6.96 9.49
C ASN A 167 25.54 -7.87 9.39
N GLN A 168 26.02 -8.17 8.18
CA GLN A 168 27.20 -9.02 7.99
C GLN A 168 28.52 -8.25 8.10
N THR A 169 28.51 -6.92 7.99
CA THR A 169 29.72 -6.09 8.05
C THR A 169 30.45 -6.20 9.40
N GLU A 170 29.74 -6.45 10.50
CA GLU A 170 30.33 -6.58 11.84
C GLU A 170 31.22 -7.83 11.99
N PHE A 171 31.00 -8.86 11.15
CA PHE A 171 31.78 -10.09 11.16
C PHE A 171 32.98 -10.06 10.20
N VAL A 172 33.24 -8.93 9.53
CA VAL A 172 34.33 -8.77 8.56
C VAL A 172 35.27 -7.66 8.99
N SER A 173 36.52 -8.00 9.30
CA SER A 173 37.52 -7.08 9.86
C SER A 173 37.92 -5.90 8.95
N SER A 174 37.59 -5.95 7.65
CA SER A 174 37.75 -4.83 6.71
C SER A 174 36.52 -3.92 6.60
N GLY A 175 35.38 -4.30 7.19
CA GLY A 175 34.08 -3.68 6.99
C GLY A 175 33.52 -3.82 5.57
N LYS A 176 34.10 -4.68 4.71
CA LYS A 176 33.74 -4.82 3.29
C LYS A 176 33.38 -6.26 2.94
N THR A 177 32.13 -6.64 3.19
CA THR A 177 31.58 -8.00 2.97
C THR A 177 31.79 -8.51 1.54
N HIS A 178 31.61 -7.65 0.54
CA HIS A 178 31.78 -8.00 -0.87
C HIS A 178 33.18 -8.51 -1.22
N GLN A 179 34.22 -8.13 -0.46
CA GLN A 179 35.59 -8.63 -0.68
C GLN A 179 35.75 -10.12 -0.35
N ILE A 180 34.84 -10.68 0.46
CA ILE A 180 34.81 -12.11 0.82
C ILE A 180 33.61 -12.85 0.20
N GLY A 181 32.90 -12.21 -0.75
CA GLY A 181 31.78 -12.81 -1.46
C GLY A 181 30.47 -12.89 -0.68
N LEU A 182 30.25 -11.97 0.26
CA LEU A 182 28.98 -11.79 0.98
C LEU A 182 28.35 -10.43 0.64
N ASP A 183 27.04 -10.31 0.87
CA ASP A 183 26.32 -9.03 0.86
C ASP A 183 26.43 -8.35 2.25
N ASP A 184 26.14 -7.05 2.37
CA ASP A 184 26.24 -6.32 3.64
C ASP A 184 25.21 -6.78 4.68
N TYR A 185 24.10 -7.39 4.23
CA TYR A 185 23.06 -7.95 5.08
C TYR A 185 22.84 -9.44 4.81
N GLY A 186 22.47 -10.17 5.86
CA GLY A 186 22.01 -11.55 5.82
C GLY A 186 20.62 -11.68 6.43
N TYR A 187 19.91 -12.76 6.10
CA TYR A 187 18.55 -13.03 6.58
C TYR A 187 18.50 -14.43 7.21
N VAL A 188 17.76 -14.58 8.30
CA VAL A 188 17.58 -15.85 9.02
C VAL A 188 16.12 -16.05 9.39
N TYR A 189 15.55 -17.20 9.03
CA TYR A 189 14.23 -17.61 9.50
C TYR A 189 14.36 -18.34 10.85
N VAL A 190 13.69 -17.83 11.88
CA VAL A 190 13.65 -18.42 13.22
C VAL A 190 12.24 -18.97 13.48
N PRO A 191 12.06 -20.31 13.48
CA PRO A 191 10.79 -20.93 13.85
C PRO A 191 10.36 -20.56 15.28
N GLN A 192 9.06 -20.43 15.54
CA GLN A 192 8.51 -20.03 16.85
C GLN A 192 8.93 -20.97 17.99
N SER A 193 9.20 -22.24 17.72
CA SER A 193 9.73 -23.19 18.71
C SER A 193 11.14 -22.83 19.20
N CYS A 194 11.90 -22.09 18.39
CA CYS A 194 13.30 -21.75 18.63
C CYS A 194 13.46 -20.43 19.41
N THR A 195 12.46 -19.55 19.38
CA THR A 195 12.54 -18.19 19.96
C THR A 195 12.65 -18.21 21.49
N SER A 196 11.99 -19.16 22.16
CA SER A 196 12.05 -19.32 23.62
C SER A 196 13.37 -19.91 24.15
N GLY A 197 14.27 -20.37 23.28
CA GLY A 197 15.49 -21.09 23.66
C GLY A 197 15.28 -22.47 24.32
N THR A 198 14.03 -22.88 24.57
CA THR A 198 13.69 -24.17 25.20
C THR A 198 13.85 -25.36 24.25
N VAL A 199 13.81 -25.13 22.93
CA VAL A 199 14.12 -26.12 21.91
C VAL A 199 15.46 -25.77 21.26
N GLN A 200 16.42 -26.69 21.33
CA GLN A 200 17.71 -26.52 20.66
C GLN A 200 17.56 -26.77 19.14
N CYS A 201 17.27 -25.71 18.40
CA CYS A 201 17.12 -25.77 16.95
C CYS A 201 18.45 -25.94 16.21
N ARG A 202 18.40 -26.60 15.05
CA ARG A 202 19.55 -26.76 14.14
C ARG A 202 19.62 -25.57 13.20
N LEU A 203 20.81 -25.00 13.01
CA LEU A 203 21.04 -23.95 12.02
C LEU A 203 21.27 -24.56 10.63
N HIS A 204 20.51 -24.09 9.63
CA HIS A 204 20.82 -24.27 8.22
C HIS A 204 21.31 -22.95 7.64
N ILE A 205 22.35 -22.98 6.82
CA ILE A 205 22.93 -21.80 6.17
C ILE A 205 22.82 -22.00 4.67
N ALA A 206 21.99 -21.19 4.01
CA ALA A 206 21.81 -21.18 2.57
C ALA A 206 22.61 -20.03 1.96
N PHE A 207 23.64 -20.35 1.16
CA PHE A 207 24.32 -19.38 0.32
C PHE A 207 23.58 -19.30 -1.01
N HIS A 208 23.19 -18.09 -1.40
CA HIS A 208 22.58 -17.87 -2.70
C HIS A 208 23.59 -18.14 -3.83
N GLY A 209 23.10 -18.63 -4.97
CA GLY A 209 23.90 -18.96 -6.14
C GLY A 209 24.24 -17.77 -7.03
N CYS A 210 24.53 -18.07 -8.30
CA CYS A 210 24.91 -17.09 -9.31
C CYS A 210 23.82 -16.02 -9.46
N SER A 211 24.17 -14.75 -9.23
CA SER A 211 23.26 -13.58 -9.29
C SER A 211 21.97 -13.73 -8.48
N GLN A 212 22.01 -14.42 -7.34
CA GLN A 212 20.86 -14.62 -6.44
C GLN A 212 20.95 -13.80 -5.14
N SER A 213 21.81 -12.79 -5.08
CA SER A 213 21.82 -11.86 -3.95
C SER A 213 20.52 -11.07 -3.90
N TYR A 214 20.17 -10.59 -2.70
CA TYR A 214 19.05 -9.66 -2.51
C TYR A 214 19.17 -8.46 -3.47
N SER A 215 20.38 -7.91 -3.57
CA SER A 215 20.76 -6.84 -4.50
C SER A 215 20.56 -7.14 -6.00
N GLN A 216 20.26 -8.37 -6.41
CA GLN A 216 20.04 -8.75 -7.82
C GLN A 216 18.69 -9.39 -8.13
N ILE A 217 18.00 -9.99 -7.15
CA ILE A 217 16.67 -10.62 -7.34
C ILE A 217 15.63 -10.21 -6.28
N GLY A 218 15.93 -9.20 -5.45
CA GLY A 218 15.09 -8.77 -4.32
C GLY A 218 14.89 -9.89 -3.31
N ASP A 219 13.77 -9.84 -2.59
CA ASP A 219 13.36 -10.91 -1.68
C ASP A 219 12.62 -12.08 -2.36
N LYS A 220 12.87 -12.33 -3.65
CA LYS A 220 12.51 -13.60 -4.31
C LYS A 220 13.11 -14.85 -3.62
N PHE A 221 14.06 -14.63 -2.71
CA PHE A 221 14.64 -15.61 -1.80
C PHE A 221 14.01 -15.62 -0.37
N ILE A 222 13.14 -14.65 -0.03
CA ILE A 222 12.60 -14.26 1.30
C ILE A 222 11.04 -13.96 1.31
N LYS A 223 10.46 -12.73 1.12
CA LYS A 223 8.99 -12.39 1.27
C LYS A 223 8.51 -10.92 0.91
N HIS A 224 7.62 -10.71 -0.09
CA HIS A 224 7.20 -9.37 -0.65
C HIS A 224 5.72 -8.91 -0.42
N THR A 225 5.39 -7.60 -0.48
CA THR A 225 3.99 -7.03 -0.54
C THR A 225 3.73 -6.14 -1.76
N ALA A 226 2.57 -6.31 -2.42
CA ALA A 226 2.06 -5.41 -3.47
C ALA A 226 0.81 -4.62 -3.05
N ILE A 227 0.75 -3.35 -3.44
CA ILE A 227 -0.40 -2.45 -3.28
C ILE A 227 -0.83 -1.95 -4.66
N ILE A 228 -2.10 -2.16 -5.03
CA ILE A 228 -2.65 -1.71 -6.32
C ILE A 228 -3.45 -0.44 -6.12
N GLY A 229 -2.90 0.69 -6.56
CA GLY A 229 -3.52 2.02 -6.55
C GLY A 229 -2.73 3.03 -5.71
N GLY A 230 -2.19 4.06 -6.35
CA GLY A 230 -1.46 5.19 -5.75
C GLY A 230 -2.36 6.28 -5.17
N GLY A 231 -3.61 5.96 -4.81
CA GLY A 231 -4.51 6.88 -4.12
C GLY A 231 -4.26 6.94 -2.61
N VAL A 232 -5.00 7.82 -1.92
CA VAL A 232 -4.96 8.00 -0.45
C VAL A 232 -4.95 6.68 0.33
N GLY A 233 -5.78 5.72 -0.08
CA GLY A 233 -5.84 4.40 0.54
C GLY A 233 -4.51 3.63 0.44
N GLY A 234 -4.01 3.41 -0.78
CA GLY A 234 -2.79 2.64 -0.99
C GLY A 234 -1.55 3.30 -0.41
N THR A 235 -1.40 4.62 -0.57
CA THR A 235 -0.25 5.36 -0.01
C THR A 235 -0.27 5.39 1.51
N SER A 236 -1.44 5.49 2.15
CA SER A 236 -1.54 5.40 3.62
C SER A 236 -1.33 3.98 4.14
N THR A 237 -1.79 2.94 3.42
CA THR A 237 -1.44 1.56 3.76
C THR A 237 0.07 1.34 3.73
N ALA A 238 0.76 1.78 2.67
CA ALA A 238 2.21 1.65 2.58
C ALA A 238 2.90 2.34 3.77
N TYR A 239 2.53 3.59 4.04
CA TYR A 239 3.08 4.37 5.16
C TYR A 239 2.84 3.67 6.51
N PHE A 240 1.60 3.25 6.78
CA PHE A 240 1.25 2.63 8.06
C PHE A 240 1.83 1.23 8.23
N LEU A 241 1.99 0.46 7.15
CA LEU A 241 2.64 -0.85 7.20
C LEU A 241 4.13 -0.66 7.51
N GLN A 242 4.80 0.27 6.84
CA GLN A 242 6.20 0.61 7.14
C GLN A 242 6.37 1.15 8.57
N GLU A 243 5.45 1.99 9.08
CA GLU A 243 5.45 2.46 10.47
C GLU A 243 5.35 1.31 11.48
N LEU A 244 4.49 0.32 11.22
CA LEU A 244 4.32 -0.85 12.08
C LEU A 244 5.56 -1.76 12.05
N LEU A 245 6.12 -1.98 10.86
CA LEU A 245 7.28 -2.84 10.63
C LEU A 245 8.58 -2.23 11.16
N ALA A 246 8.77 -0.91 11.06
CA ALA A 246 9.94 -0.19 11.58
C ALA A 246 10.15 -0.31 13.11
N LYS A 247 9.22 -0.92 13.85
CA LYS A 247 9.38 -1.33 15.25
C LYS A 247 10.34 -2.52 15.43
N TYR A 248 10.57 -3.29 14.36
CA TYR A 248 11.44 -4.46 14.33
C TYR A 248 12.62 -4.14 13.40
N GLU A 249 13.85 -4.09 13.91
CA GLU A 249 15.04 -3.72 13.12
C GLU A 249 15.25 -4.61 11.88
N GLU A 250 14.76 -5.84 12.00
CA GLU A 250 14.72 -6.91 11.03
C GLU A 250 13.81 -6.62 9.82
N MET A 251 12.70 -5.91 10.06
CA MET A 251 11.67 -5.58 9.06
C MET A 251 11.84 -4.17 8.46
N ILE A 252 12.92 -3.45 8.80
CA ILE A 252 13.20 -2.10 8.28
C ILE A 252 13.33 -2.09 6.74
N ASP A 253 13.80 -3.18 6.14
CA ASP A 253 13.99 -3.34 4.69
C ASP A 253 12.88 -4.22 4.07
N TYR A 254 11.68 -4.23 4.66
CA TYR A 254 10.53 -4.89 4.06
C TYR A 254 10.08 -4.14 2.80
N GLU A 255 10.11 -4.81 1.65
CA GLU A 255 9.77 -4.18 0.35
C GLU A 255 8.24 -4.16 0.12
N ILE A 256 7.75 -2.97 -0.22
CA ILE A 256 6.35 -2.69 -0.54
C ILE A 256 6.33 -2.02 -1.92
N ASP A 257 5.66 -2.63 -2.90
CA ASP A 257 5.46 -2.04 -4.22
C ASP A 257 4.10 -1.35 -4.30
N ILE A 258 4.05 -0.12 -4.84
CA ILE A 258 2.80 0.58 -5.19
C ILE A 258 2.69 0.63 -6.71
N PHE A 259 1.67 -0.04 -7.26
CA PHE A 259 1.33 -0.01 -8.68
C PHE A 259 0.23 1.00 -8.95
N GLU A 260 0.56 2.07 -9.69
CA GLU A 260 -0.37 3.12 -10.10
C GLU A 260 -0.46 3.17 -11.63
N GLN A 261 -1.68 3.07 -12.15
CA GLN A 261 -1.93 3.01 -13.60
C GLN A 261 -1.68 4.34 -14.32
N SER A 262 -1.80 5.46 -13.60
CA SER A 262 -1.55 6.81 -14.13
C SER A 262 -0.11 7.26 -13.89
N ASN A 263 0.24 8.43 -14.42
CA ASN A 263 1.56 9.03 -14.26
C ASN A 263 1.71 9.87 -12.97
N LYS A 264 0.77 9.79 -12.00
CA LYS A 264 0.76 10.60 -10.78
C LYS A 264 0.13 9.88 -9.58
N ILE A 265 0.58 10.22 -8.39
CA ILE A 265 0.00 9.83 -7.10
C ILE A 265 -1.20 10.72 -6.74
N GLY A 266 -2.17 10.16 -6.02
CA GLY A 266 -3.29 10.88 -5.40
C GLY A 266 -4.68 10.39 -5.79
N GLY A 267 -4.85 9.87 -7.01
CA GLY A 267 -6.12 9.34 -7.50
C GLY A 267 -7.25 10.38 -7.53
N ARG A 268 -8.28 10.20 -6.69
CA ARG A 268 -9.42 11.14 -6.55
C ARG A 268 -9.11 12.39 -5.72
N VAL A 269 -7.87 12.56 -5.25
CA VAL A 269 -7.38 13.80 -4.65
C VAL A 269 -6.34 14.38 -5.59
N ALA A 270 -6.77 15.31 -6.44
CA ALA A 270 -6.01 15.82 -7.57
C ALA A 270 -6.37 17.29 -7.85
N THR A 271 -5.44 18.00 -8.48
CA THR A 271 -5.64 19.37 -8.97
C THR A 271 -5.77 19.40 -10.50
N ILE A 272 -6.32 20.50 -11.00
CA ILE A 272 -6.33 20.86 -12.42
C ILE A 272 -5.68 22.23 -12.60
N GLN A 273 -4.83 22.37 -13.62
CA GLN A 273 -4.13 23.61 -13.89
C GLN A 273 -4.89 24.48 -14.90
N PHE A 274 -4.95 25.79 -14.66
CA PHE A 274 -5.32 26.83 -15.63
C PHE A 274 -4.23 27.89 -15.60
N ASP A 275 -3.71 28.27 -16.77
CA ASP A 275 -2.47 29.05 -16.89
C ASP A 275 -1.34 28.43 -16.05
N GLU A 276 -0.68 29.18 -15.19
CA GLU A 276 0.28 28.68 -14.19
C GLU A 276 -0.37 28.07 -12.93
N PHE A 277 -1.64 28.34 -12.64
CA PHE A 277 -2.26 28.10 -11.34
C PHE A 277 -2.96 26.73 -11.20
N ASP A 278 -2.74 26.05 -10.07
CA ASP A 278 -3.39 24.78 -9.70
C ASP A 278 -4.69 25.01 -8.90
N TYR A 279 -5.74 24.26 -9.23
CA TYR A 279 -7.08 24.33 -8.61
C TYR A 279 -7.57 22.96 -8.11
N GLU A 280 -8.32 22.91 -7.00
CA GLU A 280 -8.85 21.65 -6.45
C GLU A 280 -9.88 20.97 -7.36
N ALA A 281 -9.52 19.82 -7.93
CA ALA A 281 -10.37 19.11 -8.88
C ALA A 281 -11.18 17.98 -8.24
N GLY A 282 -10.57 17.25 -7.32
CA GLY A 282 -11.17 16.11 -6.61
C GLY A 282 -11.64 16.45 -5.18
N GLY A 283 -11.24 15.60 -4.21
CA GLY A 283 -11.55 15.77 -2.79
C GLY A 283 -10.94 17.04 -2.18
N SER A 284 -11.76 18.09 -2.06
CA SER A 284 -11.31 19.46 -1.82
C SER A 284 -11.37 19.94 -0.36
N ILE A 285 -12.04 19.20 0.54
CA ILE A 285 -12.26 19.58 1.94
C ILE A 285 -11.96 18.45 2.92
N LEU A 286 -11.53 18.83 4.12
CA LEU A 286 -11.25 17.98 5.28
C LEU A 286 -11.91 18.59 6.51
N HIS A 287 -12.34 17.77 7.47
CA HIS A 287 -12.90 18.21 8.74
C HIS A 287 -11.80 18.26 9.82
N GLU A 288 -11.87 19.19 10.79
CA GLU A 288 -10.88 19.28 11.87
C GLU A 288 -10.76 17.97 12.68
N ARG A 289 -11.89 17.27 12.84
CA ARG A 289 -12.01 15.95 13.51
C ARG A 289 -11.53 14.76 12.65
N ASN A 290 -11.00 14.97 11.44
CA ASN A 290 -10.35 13.93 10.66
C ASN A 290 -8.94 13.67 11.19
N HIS A 291 -8.83 12.79 12.19
CA HIS A 291 -7.62 12.59 12.98
C HIS A 291 -6.39 12.19 12.14
N TYR A 292 -6.53 11.28 11.17
CA TYR A 292 -5.39 10.89 10.33
C TYR A 292 -4.98 12.01 9.38
N ALA A 293 -5.93 12.66 8.69
CA ALA A 293 -5.62 13.80 7.83
C ALA A 293 -4.93 14.96 8.59
N ALA A 294 -5.41 15.30 9.79
CA ALA A 294 -4.80 16.31 10.66
C ALA A 294 -3.41 15.88 11.16
N THR A 295 -3.25 14.61 11.55
CA THR A 295 -1.95 14.05 11.95
C THR A 295 -0.93 14.11 10.80
N PHE A 296 -1.34 13.80 9.57
CA PHE A 296 -0.45 13.85 8.41
C PHE A 296 -0.10 15.28 7.99
N ARG A 297 -1.04 16.23 8.08
CA ARG A 297 -0.74 17.67 7.96
C ARG A 297 0.37 18.08 8.92
N ASP A 298 0.21 17.78 10.20
CA ASP A 298 1.14 18.18 11.26
C ASP A 298 2.49 17.45 11.18
N LEU A 299 2.50 16.19 10.76
CA LEU A 299 3.69 15.37 10.57
C LEU A 299 4.57 15.91 9.43
N PHE A 300 3.95 16.15 8.27
CA PHE A 300 4.62 16.59 7.05
C PHE A 300 4.86 18.12 6.98
N GLY A 301 4.30 18.88 7.92
CA GLY A 301 4.45 20.34 7.97
C GLY A 301 3.66 21.07 6.88
N LEU A 302 2.48 20.55 6.53
CA LEU A 302 1.60 21.13 5.52
C LEU A 302 0.81 22.30 6.14
N ASN A 303 0.81 23.45 5.47
CA ASN A 303 0.00 24.59 5.89
C ASN A 303 -1.49 24.36 5.61
N VAL A 304 -2.34 24.97 6.43
CA VAL A 304 -3.77 25.09 6.14
C VAL A 304 -3.99 26.27 5.20
N ARG A 305 -4.75 26.06 4.12
CA ARG A 305 -5.15 27.13 3.19
C ARG A 305 -6.07 28.13 3.89
N ASN A 306 -5.75 29.42 3.83
CA ASN A 306 -6.62 30.45 4.38
C ASN A 306 -7.71 30.86 3.37
N ASP A 307 -8.95 30.47 3.63
CA ASP A 307 -10.11 30.72 2.77
C ASP A 307 -10.97 31.92 3.24
N SER A 308 -10.48 32.73 4.19
CA SER A 308 -11.24 33.83 4.80
C SER A 308 -11.53 35.05 3.89
N ASP A 309 -11.03 35.06 2.65
CA ASP A 309 -11.03 36.21 1.74
C ASP A 309 -12.02 36.06 0.55
N GLN A 310 -13.28 35.71 0.83
CA GLN A 310 -14.34 35.73 -0.19
C GLN A 310 -15.64 36.37 0.30
N ASP A 311 -16.03 37.48 -0.34
CA ASP A 311 -17.39 38.05 -0.34
C ASP A 311 -18.36 37.22 -1.25
N VAL A 312 -18.15 35.90 -1.37
CA VAL A 312 -18.97 35.02 -2.21
C VAL A 312 -20.16 34.50 -1.43
N LYS A 313 -21.37 34.74 -1.94
CA LYS A 313 -22.61 34.34 -1.28
C LYS A 313 -23.01 32.90 -1.62
N THR A 314 -23.25 32.07 -0.61
CA THR A 314 -23.78 30.71 -0.75
C THR A 314 -25.31 30.75 -0.85
N CYS A 315 -25.83 30.32 -2.00
CA CYS A 315 -27.26 30.24 -2.28
C CYS A 315 -27.75 28.80 -2.45
N ILE A 316 -28.98 28.53 -2.02
CA ILE A 316 -29.70 27.27 -2.27
C ILE A 316 -30.73 27.52 -3.36
N PHE A 317 -30.68 26.75 -4.44
CA PHE A 317 -31.48 26.95 -5.65
C PHE A 317 -32.42 25.76 -5.91
N ASN A 318 -33.70 26.03 -6.14
CA ASN A 318 -34.74 24.99 -6.27
C ASN A 318 -35.06 24.57 -7.72
N GLY A 319 -34.20 24.95 -8.68
CA GLY A 319 -34.45 24.79 -10.12
C GLY A 319 -35.10 26.03 -10.78
N ARG A 320 -35.59 26.99 -9.99
CA ARG A 320 -36.26 28.21 -10.51
C ARG A 320 -35.79 29.50 -9.84
N GLU A 321 -35.59 29.49 -8.53
CA GLU A 321 -35.19 30.64 -7.73
C GLU A 321 -34.25 30.24 -6.58
N ASN A 322 -33.48 31.22 -6.08
CA ASN A 322 -32.69 31.04 -4.87
C ASN A 322 -33.63 31.15 -3.65
N VAL A 323 -33.93 30.01 -3.02
CA VAL A 323 -34.84 29.92 -1.86
C VAL A 323 -34.21 30.42 -0.56
N PHE A 324 -32.87 30.45 -0.54
CA PHE A 324 -32.04 31.00 0.51
C PHE A 324 -30.73 31.48 -0.13
N CYS A 325 -30.17 32.58 0.39
CA CYS A 325 -28.76 32.91 0.26
C CYS A 325 -28.27 33.37 1.63
N ASP A 326 -26.99 33.14 1.92
CA ASP A 326 -26.34 33.80 3.04
C ASP A 326 -26.20 35.31 2.81
N ASP A 327 -25.86 36.01 3.89
CA ASP A 327 -25.55 37.42 3.89
C ASP A 327 -24.13 37.67 4.38
N SER A 328 -23.53 38.78 3.94
CA SER A 328 -22.21 39.25 4.37
C SER A 328 -22.14 39.44 5.90
N TRP A 329 -23.30 39.63 6.56
CA TRP A 329 -23.39 39.65 8.02
C TRP A 329 -23.92 38.31 8.54
N HIS A 330 -23.04 37.49 9.12
CA HIS A 330 -23.36 36.16 9.68
C HIS A 330 -24.61 36.14 10.59
N TYR A 331 -24.87 37.20 11.36
CA TYR A 331 -26.08 37.31 12.18
C TYR A 331 -27.38 37.33 11.34
N LEU A 332 -27.38 38.00 10.19
CA LEU A 332 -28.52 38.02 9.26
C LEU A 332 -28.68 36.65 8.58
N THR A 333 -27.59 35.96 8.27
CA THR A 333 -27.60 34.56 7.82
C THR A 333 -28.28 33.66 8.84
N TYR A 334 -27.90 33.73 10.12
CA TYR A 334 -28.54 32.94 11.19
C TYR A 334 -30.01 33.29 11.39
N LEU A 335 -30.38 34.58 11.34
CA LEU A 335 -31.77 35.02 11.46
C LEU A 335 -32.62 34.53 10.28
N SER A 336 -32.09 34.53 9.06
CA SER A 336 -32.76 34.02 7.86
C SER A 336 -32.92 32.50 7.89
N LEU A 337 -31.88 31.78 8.33
CA LEU A 337 -31.94 30.32 8.57
C LEU A 337 -33.02 29.99 9.61
N TRP A 338 -33.04 30.71 10.74
CA TRP A 338 -34.03 30.51 11.80
C TRP A 338 -35.46 30.83 11.34
N TYR A 339 -35.65 31.92 10.58
CA TYR A 339 -36.95 32.27 10.02
C TYR A 339 -37.47 31.23 9.02
N ARG A 340 -36.60 30.68 8.16
CA ARG A 340 -37.00 29.73 7.10
C ARG A 340 -37.11 28.28 7.57
N TYR A 341 -36.21 27.84 8.44
CA TYR A 341 -36.01 26.44 8.85
C TYR A 341 -36.15 26.21 10.37
N GLY A 342 -36.40 27.25 11.17
CA GLY A 342 -36.50 27.12 12.63
C GLY A 342 -35.18 26.68 13.26
N PHE A 343 -35.26 25.79 14.23
CA PHE A 343 -34.09 25.22 14.91
C PHE A 343 -33.49 23.98 14.21
N ASP A 344 -33.98 23.62 13.02
CA ASP A 344 -33.52 22.42 12.31
C ASP A 344 -32.01 22.42 11.98
N PRO A 345 -31.38 23.53 11.53
CA PRO A 345 -29.92 23.56 11.31
C PRO A 345 -29.11 23.24 12.58
N LEU A 346 -29.43 23.88 13.72
CA LEU A 346 -28.75 23.67 15.00
C LEU A 346 -29.01 22.27 15.58
N ARG A 347 -30.23 21.74 15.40
CA ARG A 347 -30.56 20.36 15.73
C ARG A 347 -29.71 19.39 14.90
N MET A 348 -29.50 19.66 13.61
CA MET A 348 -28.74 18.81 12.70
C MET A 348 -27.24 18.80 13.04
N GLU A 349 -26.64 19.96 13.30
CA GLU A 349 -25.29 20.08 13.85
C GLU A 349 -25.12 19.20 15.10
N GLY A 350 -26.03 19.32 16.07
CA GLY A 350 -26.05 18.49 17.28
C GLY A 350 -26.32 16.98 17.06
N ARG A 351 -26.81 16.55 15.88
CA ARG A 351 -26.86 15.13 15.49
C ARG A 351 -25.53 14.68 14.90
N VAL A 352 -24.95 15.46 13.99
CA VAL A 352 -23.68 15.15 13.32
C VAL A 352 -22.53 15.10 14.31
N THR A 353 -22.44 16.06 15.24
CA THR A 353 -21.40 16.07 16.29
C THR A 353 -21.37 14.78 17.12
N LYS A 354 -22.54 14.21 17.45
CA LYS A 354 -22.66 12.94 18.19
C LYS A 354 -22.25 11.72 17.35
N VAL A 355 -22.47 11.77 16.04
CA VAL A 355 -22.00 10.72 15.11
C VAL A 355 -20.48 10.80 14.99
N LEU A 356 -19.91 12.01 14.90
CA LEU A 356 -18.45 12.22 14.89
C LEU A 356 -17.77 11.77 16.20
N GLU A 357 -18.37 12.04 17.37
CA GLU A 357 -17.89 11.50 18.67
C GLU A 357 -17.85 9.96 18.70
N GLN A 358 -18.81 9.30 18.06
CA GLN A 358 -18.87 7.84 17.96
C GLN A 358 -17.90 7.28 16.91
N PHE A 359 -17.67 8.04 15.84
CA PHE A 359 -16.76 7.71 14.74
C PHE A 359 -15.30 7.72 15.20
N GLU A 360 -14.90 8.74 15.97
CA GLU A 360 -13.53 8.91 16.48
C GLU A 360 -12.99 7.70 17.27
N ARG A 361 -13.88 6.88 17.82
CA ARG A 361 -13.50 5.64 18.53
C ARG A 361 -12.63 4.71 17.68
N ILE A 362 -12.73 4.75 16.34
CA ILE A 362 -11.89 3.92 15.46
C ILE A 362 -10.39 4.17 15.66
N TYR A 363 -10.00 5.41 15.95
CA TYR A 363 -8.59 5.79 16.07
C TYR A 363 -7.93 5.09 17.26
N GLU A 364 -8.60 5.09 18.43
CA GLU A 364 -8.13 4.35 19.60
C GLU A 364 -8.05 2.84 19.36
N LEU A 365 -9.01 2.26 18.62
CA LEU A 365 -9.05 0.83 18.35
C LEU A 365 -7.89 0.43 17.43
N GLN A 366 -7.63 1.21 16.38
CA GLN A 366 -6.51 0.99 15.45
C GLN A 366 -5.15 1.30 16.09
N GLU A 367 -5.05 2.28 17.01
CA GLU A 367 -3.83 2.51 17.80
C GLU A 367 -3.50 1.30 18.69
N LYS A 368 -4.53 0.69 19.31
CA LYS A 368 -4.43 -0.57 20.06
C LYS A 368 -4.25 -1.81 19.16
N GLY A 369 -4.00 -1.63 17.86
CA GLY A 369 -3.72 -2.70 16.91
C GLY A 369 -4.92 -3.51 16.43
N GLN A 370 -6.16 -3.09 16.74
CA GLN A 370 -7.35 -3.82 16.30
C GLN A 370 -7.56 -3.65 14.79
N ALA A 371 -7.75 -4.78 14.12
CA ALA A 371 -8.00 -4.88 12.69
C ALA A 371 -9.35 -5.59 12.44
N PHE A 372 -10.04 -5.20 11.38
CA PHE A 372 -11.39 -5.66 11.08
C PHE A 372 -11.42 -6.36 9.71
N GLU A 373 -11.84 -7.63 9.67
CA GLU A 373 -11.93 -8.39 8.41
C GLU A 373 -13.13 -7.97 7.53
N THR A 374 -14.12 -7.26 8.10
CA THR A 374 -15.27 -6.71 7.36
C THR A 374 -15.56 -5.25 7.74
N VAL A 375 -16.18 -4.52 6.80
CA VAL A 375 -16.68 -3.16 7.04
C VAL A 375 -17.75 -3.15 8.14
N ALA A 376 -18.54 -4.23 8.25
CA ALA A 376 -19.60 -4.32 9.23
C ALA A 376 -19.06 -4.35 10.67
N ASP A 377 -17.99 -5.11 10.90
CA ASP A 377 -17.34 -5.20 12.21
C ASP A 377 -16.67 -3.88 12.59
N LEU A 378 -16.02 -3.21 11.63
CA LEU A 378 -15.40 -1.90 11.81
C LEU A 378 -16.42 -0.84 12.24
N LEU A 379 -17.56 -0.76 11.54
CA LEU A 379 -18.66 0.16 11.88
C LEU A 379 -19.28 -0.19 13.25
N ALA A 380 -19.49 -1.47 13.53
CA ALA A 380 -20.06 -1.90 14.81
C ALA A 380 -19.13 -1.62 16.00
N ALA A 381 -17.81 -1.68 15.79
CA ALA A 381 -16.81 -1.38 16.81
C ALA A 381 -16.72 0.12 17.14
N MET A 382 -16.90 1.00 16.15
CA MET A 382 -17.19 2.42 16.39
C MET A 382 -18.48 2.55 17.20
N ASN A 383 -19.61 2.15 16.60
CA ASN A 383 -20.91 2.11 17.25
C ASN A 383 -21.87 1.12 16.55
N PRO A 384 -22.51 0.17 17.27
CA PRO A 384 -23.44 -0.79 16.67
C PRO A 384 -24.60 -0.15 15.87
N SER A 385 -25.00 1.08 16.18
CA SER A 385 -26.05 1.80 15.45
C SER A 385 -25.65 2.21 14.03
N PHE A 386 -24.34 2.30 13.71
CA PHE A 386 -23.87 2.65 12.37
C PHE A 386 -24.31 1.63 11.32
N LEU A 387 -24.44 0.36 11.69
CA LEU A 387 -25.02 -0.67 10.82
C LEU A 387 -26.51 -0.44 10.51
N ASN A 388 -27.26 0.20 11.41
CA ASN A 388 -28.66 0.57 11.14
C ASN A 388 -28.73 1.82 10.26
N LEU A 389 -27.79 2.76 10.41
CA LEU A 389 -27.67 3.94 9.55
C LEU A 389 -27.35 3.57 8.08
N THR A 390 -26.71 2.43 7.82
CA THR A 390 -26.46 1.96 6.44
C THR A 390 -27.66 1.21 5.82
N ARG A 391 -28.65 0.84 6.63
CA ARG A 391 -29.88 0.13 6.22
C ARG A 391 -31.09 1.06 6.08
N THR A 392 -31.05 2.22 6.71
CA THR A 392 -32.10 3.24 6.68
C THR A 392 -31.83 4.24 5.56
N GLU A 393 -32.88 4.78 4.94
CA GLU A 393 -32.76 5.87 3.96
C GLU A 393 -32.57 7.21 4.70
N TYR A 394 -31.68 8.08 4.21
CA TYR A 394 -31.36 9.32 4.90
C TYR A 394 -32.58 10.22 5.08
N LYS A 395 -33.44 10.33 4.05
CA LYS A 395 -34.73 11.02 4.12
C LYS A 395 -35.62 10.51 5.26
N THR A 396 -35.70 9.20 5.44
CA THR A 396 -36.48 8.55 6.52
C THR A 396 -35.90 8.86 7.89
N LEU A 397 -34.57 8.75 8.07
CA LEU A 397 -33.94 9.12 9.34
C LEU A 397 -34.21 10.59 9.70
N LEU A 398 -34.07 11.51 8.73
CA LEU A 398 -34.29 12.93 8.98
C LEU A 398 -35.75 13.22 9.34
N GLY A 399 -36.70 12.68 8.59
CA GLY A 399 -38.13 12.92 8.78
C GLY A 399 -38.69 12.22 10.02
N ASP A 400 -38.58 10.90 10.07
CA ASP A 400 -39.36 10.05 10.96
C ASP A 400 -38.67 9.88 12.34
N ASP A 401 -37.36 9.62 12.34
CA ASP A 401 -36.59 9.37 13.58
C ASP A 401 -36.11 10.67 14.25
N PHE A 402 -35.68 11.65 13.45
CA PHE A 402 -35.14 12.92 13.96
C PHE A 402 -36.16 14.06 14.01
N GLY A 403 -37.28 13.96 13.28
CA GLY A 403 -38.36 14.95 13.30
C GLY A 403 -37.99 16.29 12.66
N PHE A 404 -37.25 16.28 11.54
CA PHE A 404 -36.92 17.48 10.76
C PHE A 404 -38.05 17.88 9.83
N SER A 405 -38.17 19.18 9.56
CA SER A 405 -39.17 19.69 8.62
C SER A 405 -38.87 19.24 7.19
N GLN A 406 -39.93 18.92 6.42
CA GLN A 406 -39.80 18.58 5.00
C GLN A 406 -39.11 19.69 4.19
N ARG A 407 -39.23 20.96 4.60
CA ARG A 407 -38.49 22.08 3.99
C ARG A 407 -36.99 21.96 4.23
N PHE A 408 -36.54 21.72 5.45
CA PHE A 408 -35.11 21.54 5.74
C PHE A 408 -34.53 20.33 5.00
N ILE A 409 -35.29 19.23 4.93
CA ILE A 409 -34.89 18.00 4.22
C ILE A 409 -34.74 18.25 2.71
N ASN A 410 -35.78 18.79 2.07
CA ASN A 410 -35.82 18.95 0.61
C ASN A 410 -35.00 20.15 0.10
N GLU A 411 -34.60 21.09 0.97
CA GLU A 411 -33.76 22.23 0.59
C GLU A 411 -32.30 22.06 1.07
N ILE A 412 -32.06 22.07 2.39
CA ILE A 412 -30.69 22.08 2.94
C ILE A 412 -30.03 20.70 2.85
N ALA A 413 -30.65 19.66 3.42
CA ALA A 413 -30.04 18.32 3.43
C ALA A 413 -29.87 17.76 2.01
N GLN A 414 -30.83 18.04 1.13
CA GLN A 414 -30.79 17.70 -0.29
C GLN A 414 -29.66 18.43 -1.04
N ALA A 415 -29.49 19.75 -0.86
CA ALA A 415 -28.39 20.49 -1.49
C ALA A 415 -27.01 20.02 -1.00
N VAL A 416 -26.86 19.81 0.31
CA VAL A 416 -25.63 19.30 0.94
C VAL A 416 -25.27 17.89 0.45
N THR A 417 -26.27 17.03 0.23
CA THR A 417 -26.02 15.68 -0.32
C THR A 417 -25.64 15.74 -1.81
N LEU A 418 -26.26 16.63 -2.59
CA LEU A 418 -25.97 16.80 -4.01
C LEU A 418 -24.59 17.40 -4.30
N VAL A 419 -24.11 18.36 -3.49
CA VAL A 419 -22.76 18.94 -3.70
C VAL A 419 -21.64 17.99 -3.32
N ASN A 420 -21.78 17.24 -2.22
CA ASN A 420 -20.73 16.36 -1.73
C ASN A 420 -20.76 14.95 -2.37
N TYR A 421 -21.95 14.44 -2.71
CA TYR A 421 -22.16 13.06 -3.18
C TYR A 421 -22.88 12.92 -4.54
N GLY A 422 -23.22 14.01 -5.23
CA GLY A 422 -23.92 13.97 -6.54
C GLY A 422 -25.34 13.36 -6.47
N GLN A 423 -25.76 12.93 -5.28
CA GLN A 423 -26.90 12.05 -5.03
C GLN A 423 -27.91 12.73 -4.11
N THR A 424 -29.13 12.21 -4.09
CA THR A 424 -30.24 12.80 -3.31
C THR A 424 -30.24 12.29 -1.87
N VAL A 425 -31.16 12.79 -1.03
CA VAL A 425 -31.40 12.22 0.32
C VAL A 425 -31.93 10.76 0.32
N SER A 426 -32.00 10.09 -0.84
CA SER A 426 -32.29 8.66 -0.94
C SER A 426 -31.06 7.75 -0.78
N VAL A 427 -29.87 8.32 -0.63
CA VAL A 427 -28.71 7.59 -0.08
C VAL A 427 -29.03 7.01 1.31
N HIS A 428 -28.27 6.02 1.75
CA HIS A 428 -28.41 5.52 3.12
C HIS A 428 -27.92 6.55 4.16
N SER A 429 -28.49 6.49 5.37
CA SER A 429 -28.35 7.56 6.36
C SER A 429 -26.92 7.83 6.82
N PHE A 430 -26.04 6.82 6.81
CA PHE A 430 -24.64 7.02 7.20
C PHE A 430 -23.90 7.93 6.20
N VAL A 431 -24.10 7.73 4.89
CA VAL A 431 -23.57 8.66 3.86
C VAL A 431 -24.15 10.05 4.02
N GLY A 432 -25.46 10.17 4.25
CA GLY A 432 -26.10 11.47 4.46
C GLY A 432 -25.50 12.27 5.62
N LEU A 433 -25.19 11.59 6.74
CA LEU A 433 -24.54 12.19 7.91
C LEU A 433 -23.08 12.56 7.66
N VAL A 434 -22.31 11.70 6.95
CA VAL A 434 -20.94 12.04 6.50
C VAL A 434 -20.95 13.22 5.53
N SER A 435 -21.93 13.26 4.63
CA SER A 435 -22.14 14.38 3.70
C SER A 435 -22.37 15.69 4.44
N PHE A 436 -23.16 15.68 5.52
CA PHE A 436 -23.43 16.88 6.31
C PHE A 436 -22.23 17.31 7.17
N ALA A 437 -21.41 16.36 7.65
CA ALA A 437 -20.13 16.68 8.29
C ALA A 437 -19.20 17.45 7.33
N GLY A 438 -19.23 17.12 6.03
CA GLY A 438 -18.57 17.87 4.96
C GLY A 438 -19.20 19.22 4.59
N SER A 439 -20.07 19.79 5.44
CA SER A 439 -20.65 21.14 5.23
C SER A 439 -20.81 21.92 6.55
N GLY A 440 -20.05 21.56 7.58
CA GLY A 440 -19.93 22.32 8.83
C GLY A 440 -18.97 23.52 8.72
N SER A 441 -18.78 24.21 9.85
CA SER A 441 -17.84 25.34 9.98
C SER A 441 -16.38 24.93 10.22
N GLN A 442 -16.13 23.69 10.64
CA GLN A 442 -14.81 23.15 10.99
C GLN A 442 -14.15 22.45 9.79
N LEU A 443 -14.10 23.14 8.65
CA LEU A 443 -13.53 22.63 7.40
C LEU A 443 -12.21 23.32 7.06
N TRP A 444 -11.29 22.55 6.48
CA TRP A 444 -9.97 23.02 6.06
C TRP A 444 -9.50 22.31 4.78
N SER A 445 -8.49 22.86 4.13
CA SER A 445 -7.78 22.25 3.00
C SER A 445 -6.29 22.56 3.10
N VAL A 446 -5.46 21.80 2.39
CA VAL A 446 -4.00 21.97 2.37
C VAL A 446 -3.60 23.09 1.39
N GLU A 447 -2.74 24.00 1.82
CA GLU A 447 -2.06 24.94 0.90
C GLU A 447 -1.14 24.16 -0.06
N GLY A 448 -1.28 24.39 -1.37
CA GLY A 448 -0.67 23.54 -2.41
C GLY A 448 -1.54 22.33 -2.82
N GLY A 449 -2.68 22.15 -2.16
CA GLY A 449 -3.72 21.19 -2.49
C GLY A 449 -3.63 19.88 -1.71
N ASN A 450 -4.79 19.26 -1.49
CA ASN A 450 -4.94 18.03 -0.71
C ASN A 450 -4.17 16.85 -1.31
N LYS A 451 -3.78 16.93 -2.60
CA LYS A 451 -2.89 15.95 -3.29
C LYS A 451 -1.56 15.75 -2.55
N LEU A 452 -1.11 16.76 -1.79
CA LEU A 452 0.12 16.69 -1.01
C LEU A 452 0.06 15.65 0.14
N ILE A 453 -1.14 15.24 0.60
CA ILE A 453 -1.27 14.17 1.60
C ILE A 453 -0.82 12.81 1.03
N PRO A 454 -1.44 12.25 -0.03
CA PRO A 454 -1.00 10.98 -0.62
C PRO A 454 0.42 11.04 -1.19
N ILE A 455 0.86 12.17 -1.77
CA ILE A 455 2.24 12.32 -2.26
C ILE A 455 3.25 12.22 -1.10
N ASN A 456 3.01 12.91 0.03
CA ASN A 456 3.91 12.79 1.18
C ASN A 456 3.82 11.43 1.88
N LEU A 457 2.66 10.78 1.90
CA LEU A 457 2.52 9.40 2.38
C LEU A 457 3.40 8.44 1.56
N ALA A 458 3.31 8.49 0.22
CA ALA A 458 4.12 7.68 -0.67
C ALA A 458 5.62 7.97 -0.52
N ARG A 459 5.99 9.25 -0.37
CA ARG A 459 7.39 9.67 -0.16
C ARG A 459 7.99 9.20 1.17
N HIS A 460 7.17 9.03 2.21
CA HIS A 460 7.63 8.64 3.56
C HIS A 460 7.38 7.16 3.90
N SER A 461 6.71 6.40 3.02
CA SER A 461 6.49 4.96 3.19
C SER A 461 7.68 4.08 2.82
N ASN A 462 8.69 4.64 2.13
CA ASN A 462 9.83 3.88 1.56
C ASN A 462 9.42 2.77 0.56
N ALA A 463 8.19 2.81 0.03
CA ALA A 463 7.73 1.89 -1.00
C ALA A 463 8.39 2.17 -2.37
N ASP A 464 8.52 1.15 -3.22
CA ASP A 464 8.86 1.37 -4.63
C ASP A 464 7.60 1.75 -5.41
N ILE A 465 7.68 2.85 -6.17
CA ILE A 465 6.50 3.46 -6.79
C ILE A 465 6.56 3.26 -8.30
N HIS A 466 5.65 2.45 -8.80
CA HIS A 466 5.52 2.09 -10.21
C HIS A 466 4.34 2.84 -10.82
N LEU A 467 4.64 4.04 -11.36
CA LEU A 467 3.69 4.82 -12.16
C LEU A 467 3.52 4.21 -13.56
N ASN A 468 2.46 4.59 -14.27
CA ASN A 468 2.09 4.09 -15.62
C ASN A 468 2.02 2.55 -15.70
N THR A 469 1.68 1.91 -14.58
CA THR A 469 1.75 0.46 -14.38
C THR A 469 0.38 -0.08 -14.00
N LYS A 470 -0.33 -0.62 -14.98
CA LYS A 470 -1.71 -1.12 -14.80
C LYS A 470 -1.70 -2.60 -14.43
N VAL A 471 -2.13 -2.94 -13.22
CA VAL A 471 -2.38 -4.34 -12.85
C VAL A 471 -3.58 -4.87 -13.66
N SER A 472 -3.40 -6.02 -14.31
CA SER A 472 -4.39 -6.66 -15.18
C SER A 472 -4.96 -7.96 -14.61
N SER A 473 -4.22 -8.66 -13.74
CA SER A 473 -4.78 -9.80 -13.02
C SER A 473 -4.01 -10.13 -11.75
N ILE A 474 -4.71 -10.69 -10.77
CA ILE A 474 -4.14 -11.25 -9.53
C ILE A 474 -4.49 -12.74 -9.48
N THR A 475 -3.47 -13.59 -9.53
CA THR A 475 -3.60 -15.06 -9.53
C THR A 475 -3.15 -15.61 -8.18
N TYR A 476 -4.01 -16.35 -7.47
CA TYR A 476 -3.58 -17.09 -6.29
C TYR A 476 -2.83 -18.38 -6.68
N LEU A 477 -1.66 -18.58 -6.08
CA LEU A 477 -0.73 -19.67 -6.44
C LEU A 477 -0.67 -20.81 -5.41
N GLY A 478 -1.38 -20.68 -4.29
CA GLY A 478 -1.22 -21.57 -3.14
C GLY A 478 -0.35 -20.96 -2.03
N SER A 479 -0.47 -21.50 -0.81
CA SER A 479 0.38 -21.18 0.34
C SER A 479 0.66 -19.68 0.57
N HIS A 480 -0.38 -18.85 0.56
CA HIS A 480 -0.29 -17.39 0.73
C HIS A 480 0.47 -16.60 -0.36
N ARG A 481 0.82 -17.21 -1.50
CA ARG A 481 1.47 -16.47 -2.61
C ARG A 481 0.50 -16.08 -3.72
N PHE A 482 0.79 -14.94 -4.34
CA PHE A 482 0.01 -14.35 -5.42
C PHE A 482 0.93 -13.88 -6.54
N GLN A 483 0.58 -14.22 -7.78
CA GLN A 483 1.12 -13.56 -8.96
C GLN A 483 0.30 -12.29 -9.21
N VAL A 484 0.98 -11.17 -9.42
CA VAL A 484 0.40 -9.92 -9.90
C VAL A 484 0.93 -9.69 -11.31
N ASN A 485 0.04 -9.76 -12.31
CA ASN A 485 0.35 -9.45 -13.70
C ASN A 485 0.06 -7.97 -13.96
N ARG A 486 1.01 -7.28 -14.59
CA ARG A 486 0.97 -5.84 -14.86
C ARG A 486 1.29 -5.54 -16.33
N ILE A 487 0.71 -4.46 -16.84
CA ILE A 487 0.90 -3.96 -18.19
C ILE A 487 1.54 -2.58 -18.07
N ASN A 488 2.72 -2.43 -18.67
CA ASN A 488 3.50 -1.21 -18.67
C ASN A 488 3.64 -0.70 -20.11
N LEU A 489 3.62 0.62 -20.28
CA LEU A 489 4.06 1.27 -21.52
C LEU A 489 5.59 1.30 -21.53
N ASP A 490 6.22 0.69 -22.53
CA ASP A 490 7.68 0.82 -22.71
C ASP A 490 8.01 2.23 -23.22
N GLN A 491 8.70 3.01 -22.38
CA GLN A 491 9.13 4.37 -22.64
C GLN A 491 10.04 4.53 -23.88
N HIS A 492 10.55 3.43 -24.46
CA HIS A 492 11.45 3.45 -25.60
C HIS A 492 10.86 2.89 -26.90
N SER A 493 9.69 2.26 -26.88
CA SER A 493 9.14 1.53 -28.05
C SER A 493 7.65 1.72 -28.31
N ASP A 494 6.89 2.38 -27.42
CA ASP A 494 5.42 2.44 -27.43
C ASP A 494 4.73 1.05 -27.38
N GLU A 495 5.47 -0.05 -27.16
CA GLU A 495 4.90 -1.38 -27.00
C GLU A 495 4.37 -1.60 -25.57
N LEU A 496 3.22 -2.28 -25.48
CA LEU A 496 2.66 -2.73 -24.20
C LEU A 496 3.39 -3.99 -23.73
N LYS A 497 4.18 -3.86 -22.66
CA LYS A 497 4.92 -4.96 -22.07
C LYS A 497 4.15 -5.54 -20.88
N THR A 498 3.79 -6.82 -20.97
CA THR A 498 3.23 -7.57 -19.84
C THR A 498 4.37 -8.13 -18.99
N GLU A 499 4.33 -7.86 -17.70
CA GLU A 499 5.25 -8.41 -16.70
C GLU A 499 4.47 -9.11 -15.58
N SER A 500 5.13 -10.01 -14.85
CA SER A 500 4.56 -10.63 -13.65
C SER A 500 5.56 -10.59 -12.50
N SER A 501 5.06 -10.55 -11.27
CA SER A 501 5.86 -10.60 -10.05
C SER A 501 5.05 -11.26 -8.93
N GLU A 502 5.74 -11.87 -7.97
CA GLU A 502 5.13 -12.68 -6.92
C GLU A 502 5.17 -11.96 -5.56
N TYR A 503 4.09 -12.08 -4.80
CA TYR A 503 3.92 -11.40 -3.50
C TYR A 503 3.25 -12.33 -2.48
N ASP A 504 3.56 -12.16 -1.20
CA ASP A 504 2.88 -12.82 -0.08
C ASP A 504 1.60 -12.09 0.32
N TYR A 505 1.57 -10.77 0.13
CA TYR A 505 0.42 -9.93 0.45
C TYR A 505 0.07 -9.03 -0.73
N VAL A 506 -1.23 -8.94 -1.04
CA VAL A 506 -1.74 -8.12 -2.14
C VAL A 506 -2.91 -7.26 -1.64
N ILE A 507 -2.74 -5.95 -1.69
CA ILE A 507 -3.70 -4.97 -1.17
C ILE A 507 -4.31 -4.21 -2.34
N ILE A 508 -5.58 -4.46 -2.61
CA ILE A 508 -6.33 -3.83 -3.70
C ILE A 508 -6.89 -2.51 -3.16
N ALA A 509 -6.28 -1.40 -3.56
CA ALA A 509 -6.61 -0.02 -3.17
C ALA A 509 -7.22 0.81 -4.32
N THR A 510 -7.76 0.12 -5.33
CA THR A 510 -8.64 0.66 -6.38
C THR A 510 -10.05 0.10 -6.22
N PRO A 511 -11.14 0.87 -6.46
CA PRO A 511 -12.49 0.32 -6.54
C PRO A 511 -12.57 -0.84 -7.54
N LEU A 512 -13.47 -1.80 -7.29
CA LEU A 512 -13.77 -2.92 -8.19
C LEU A 512 -15.24 -2.85 -8.63
N THR A 513 -15.48 -2.62 -9.91
CA THR A 513 -16.80 -2.47 -10.54
C THR A 513 -16.97 -3.44 -11.70
N ASN A 514 -18.21 -3.57 -12.18
CA ASN A 514 -18.54 -4.25 -13.42
C ASN A 514 -17.95 -3.45 -14.63
N GLY A 515 -16.68 -3.70 -14.95
CA GLY A 515 -15.90 -2.97 -15.95
C GLY A 515 -14.44 -2.70 -15.56
N ASN A 516 -14.04 -2.89 -14.30
CA ASN A 516 -12.63 -2.70 -13.89
C ASN A 516 -11.78 -3.92 -14.22
N ASP A 517 -10.63 -3.68 -14.87
CA ASP A 517 -9.89 -4.68 -15.64
C ASP A 517 -9.17 -5.80 -14.85
N ILE A 518 -9.13 -5.76 -13.52
CA ILE A 518 -8.35 -6.72 -12.71
C ILE A 518 -9.06 -8.09 -12.66
N GLN A 519 -8.50 -9.08 -13.36
CA GLN A 519 -8.98 -10.45 -13.32
C GLN A 519 -8.49 -11.21 -12.08
N PHE A 520 -9.36 -11.96 -11.41
CA PHE A 520 -9.01 -12.75 -10.22
C PHE A 520 -9.00 -14.25 -10.53
N HIS A 521 -7.81 -14.88 -10.48
CA HIS A 521 -7.63 -16.28 -10.85
C HIS A 521 -7.32 -17.17 -9.64
N ASN A 522 -7.93 -18.35 -9.56
CA ASN A 522 -7.77 -19.35 -8.50
C ASN A 522 -8.25 -18.94 -7.07
N PHE A 523 -9.02 -17.86 -6.91
CA PHE A 523 -9.68 -17.47 -5.65
C PHE A 523 -10.99 -18.29 -5.41
N THR A 524 -10.95 -19.62 -5.54
CA THR A 524 -12.14 -20.52 -5.58
C THR A 524 -13.18 -20.31 -4.46
N ARG A 525 -14.47 -20.52 -4.80
CA ARG A 525 -15.70 -20.18 -4.02
C ARG A 525 -15.86 -18.70 -3.63
N ARG A 526 -14.78 -17.94 -3.46
CA ARG A 526 -14.83 -16.49 -3.23
C ARG A 526 -14.92 -15.72 -4.54
N ASN A 527 -14.42 -16.24 -5.66
CA ASN A 527 -14.59 -15.62 -6.98
C ASN A 527 -16.05 -15.34 -7.32
N ASP A 528 -16.95 -16.32 -7.16
CA ASP A 528 -18.37 -16.12 -7.46
C ASP A 528 -19.03 -15.11 -6.50
N LEU A 529 -18.63 -15.13 -5.22
CA LEU A 529 -19.12 -14.17 -4.21
C LEU A 529 -18.64 -12.74 -4.47
N LEU A 530 -17.36 -12.55 -4.75
CA LEU A 530 -16.75 -11.26 -5.07
C LEU A 530 -17.35 -10.72 -6.36
N LYS A 531 -17.43 -11.56 -7.39
CA LYS A 531 -18.06 -11.19 -8.66
C LYS A 531 -19.52 -10.81 -8.46
N ASP A 532 -20.31 -11.58 -7.73
CA ASP A 532 -21.72 -11.27 -7.45
C ASP A 532 -21.90 -9.97 -6.64
N ILE A 533 -20.94 -9.63 -5.76
CA ILE A 533 -20.91 -8.34 -5.02
C ILE A 533 -20.50 -7.18 -5.95
N PHE A 534 -19.47 -7.34 -6.79
CA PHE A 534 -18.92 -6.29 -7.64
C PHE A 534 -19.71 -6.08 -8.95
N ASP A 535 -20.36 -7.12 -9.49
CA ASP A 535 -21.26 -7.02 -10.65
C ASP A 535 -22.48 -6.15 -10.34
N ARG A 536 -22.91 -6.13 -9.06
CA ARG A 536 -23.95 -5.25 -8.51
C ARG A 536 -23.45 -3.86 -8.10
N TYR A 537 -22.14 -3.63 -8.11
CA TYR A 537 -21.54 -2.38 -7.66
C TYR A 537 -21.42 -1.39 -8.82
N GLN A 538 -22.29 -0.39 -8.80
CA GLN A 538 -22.27 0.73 -9.74
C GLN A 538 -21.62 1.93 -9.04
N MET A 539 -20.66 2.57 -9.72
CA MET A 539 -20.11 3.85 -9.26
C MET A 539 -20.98 4.97 -9.79
N HIS A 540 -21.33 5.90 -8.91
CA HIS A 540 -21.91 7.16 -9.30
C HIS A 540 -20.89 7.97 -10.12
N GLN A 541 -21.36 8.61 -11.18
CA GLN A 541 -20.53 9.46 -12.03
C GLN A 541 -20.83 10.94 -11.74
N THR A 542 -19.83 11.64 -11.22
CA THR A 542 -19.89 13.09 -11.00
C THR A 542 -18.92 13.77 -11.94
N ILE A 543 -19.40 14.75 -12.70
CA ILE A 543 -18.58 15.50 -13.66
C ILE A 543 -18.30 16.86 -13.04
N ALA A 544 -17.01 17.17 -12.86
CA ALA A 544 -16.53 18.49 -12.50
C ALA A 544 -16.15 19.22 -13.80
N THR A 545 -16.94 20.22 -14.19
CA THR A 545 -16.62 21.12 -15.31
C THR A 545 -15.97 22.38 -14.74
N PHE A 546 -14.79 22.71 -15.26
CA PHE A 546 -14.04 23.90 -14.88
C PHE A 546 -14.08 24.89 -16.03
N VAL A 547 -14.47 26.13 -15.74
CA VAL A 547 -14.65 27.18 -16.75
C VAL A 547 -13.87 28.41 -16.33
N LYS A 548 -12.97 28.87 -17.19
CA LYS A 548 -12.34 30.20 -17.11
C LYS A 548 -13.15 31.15 -17.97
N GLY A 549 -13.60 32.28 -17.40
CA GLY A 549 -14.39 33.28 -18.11
C GLY A 549 -15.12 34.26 -17.19
N SER A 550 -16.07 35.02 -17.74
CA SER A 550 -16.92 35.95 -17.00
C SER A 550 -18.36 35.43 -16.85
N THR A 551 -18.95 35.62 -15.67
CA THR A 551 -20.33 35.19 -15.41
C THR A 551 -21.36 36.24 -15.81
N LEU A 552 -22.57 35.78 -16.14
CA LEU A 552 -23.76 36.63 -16.18
C LEU A 552 -24.00 37.23 -14.78
N HIS A 553 -24.47 38.47 -14.74
CA HIS A 553 -24.64 39.25 -13.49
C HIS A 553 -25.47 38.55 -12.39
N SER A 554 -26.37 37.63 -12.78
CA SER A 554 -27.14 36.81 -11.84
C SER A 554 -26.29 35.82 -11.01
N TYR A 555 -25.10 35.45 -11.50
CA TYR A 555 -24.19 34.45 -10.92
C TYR A 555 -22.86 35.04 -10.41
N THR A 556 -22.62 36.34 -10.61
CA THR A 556 -21.48 37.06 -10.03
C THR A 556 -21.50 36.96 -8.50
N ASP A 557 -20.33 36.71 -7.91
CA ASP A 557 -20.07 36.56 -6.47
C ASP A 557 -21.00 35.57 -5.74
N LYS A 558 -21.38 34.47 -6.40
CA LYS A 558 -22.23 33.43 -5.81
C LYS A 558 -21.68 32.02 -5.98
N ALA A 559 -21.74 31.26 -4.90
CA ALA A 559 -21.77 29.80 -4.92
C ALA A 559 -23.25 29.36 -4.86
N ILE A 560 -23.68 28.48 -5.75
CA ILE A 560 -25.07 28.01 -5.84
C ILE A 560 -25.09 26.49 -5.68
N LEU A 561 -25.84 26.01 -4.69
CA LEU A 561 -26.10 24.61 -4.44
C LEU A 561 -27.53 24.29 -4.87
N SER A 562 -27.71 23.35 -5.79
CA SER A 562 -29.04 22.93 -6.23
C SER A 562 -29.66 22.00 -5.19
N CYS A 563 -30.90 22.26 -4.80
CA CYS A 563 -31.72 21.34 -4.00
C CYS A 563 -32.77 20.57 -4.82
N ASN A 564 -32.83 20.77 -6.14
CA ASN A 564 -33.71 20.03 -7.04
C ASN A 564 -32.97 19.70 -8.34
N VAL A 565 -32.90 18.41 -8.71
CA VAL A 565 -32.28 17.93 -9.95
C VAL A 565 -33.21 17.03 -10.77
N ASP A 566 -34.53 17.12 -10.53
CA ASP A 566 -35.52 16.36 -11.28
C ASP A 566 -35.56 16.77 -12.76
N LYS A 567 -35.57 15.78 -13.65
CA LYS A 567 -35.35 15.97 -15.11
C LYS A 567 -36.40 16.82 -15.84
N ASN A 568 -37.50 17.18 -15.20
CA ASN A 568 -38.62 17.90 -15.80
C ASN A 568 -38.74 19.37 -15.32
N ASP A 569 -38.27 19.68 -14.10
CA ASP A 569 -38.42 21.02 -13.50
C ASP A 569 -37.34 21.39 -12.46
N GLY A 570 -36.30 20.57 -12.33
CA GLY A 570 -35.10 20.82 -11.53
C GLY A 570 -33.88 21.24 -12.36
N SER A 571 -32.78 21.47 -11.66
CA SER A 571 -31.50 21.90 -12.22
C SER A 571 -30.77 20.77 -12.95
N PHE A 572 -30.13 21.07 -14.06
CA PHE A 572 -29.20 20.15 -14.76
C PHE A 572 -27.81 20.06 -14.09
N PHE A 573 -27.58 20.83 -13.02
CA PHE A 573 -26.35 20.90 -12.24
C PHE A 573 -26.64 20.65 -10.75
N THR A 574 -25.66 20.14 -10.01
CA THR A 574 -25.75 19.97 -8.54
C THR A 574 -25.17 21.16 -7.80
N SER A 575 -24.11 21.78 -8.32
CA SER A 575 -23.58 23.05 -7.79
C SER A 575 -22.77 23.84 -8.81
N PHE A 576 -22.58 25.12 -8.52
CA PHE A 576 -21.80 26.10 -9.27
C PHE A 576 -21.05 26.96 -8.24
N SER A 577 -19.73 27.17 -8.37
CA SER A 577 -19.02 28.14 -7.52
C SER A 577 -17.78 28.71 -8.20
N PRO A 578 -17.38 29.97 -7.90
CA PRO A 578 -16.01 30.41 -8.15
C PRO A 578 -15.04 29.56 -7.31
N ILE A 579 -13.86 29.30 -7.83
CA ILE A 579 -12.77 28.61 -7.13
C ILE A 579 -11.48 29.42 -7.22
N GLN A 580 -10.55 29.17 -6.30
CA GLN A 580 -9.27 29.88 -6.23
C GLN A 580 -8.06 28.93 -6.32
N PRO A 581 -6.89 29.44 -6.72
CA PRO A 581 -5.63 28.71 -6.67
C PRO A 581 -5.31 28.10 -5.29
N VAL A 582 -4.71 26.91 -5.29
CA VAL A 582 -4.39 26.18 -4.05
C VAL A 582 -3.26 26.78 -3.22
N ASN A 583 -2.34 27.55 -3.83
CA ASN A 583 -1.25 28.26 -3.14
C ASN A 583 -1.70 29.68 -2.74
N ASN A 584 -1.33 30.17 -1.56
CA ASN A 584 -1.76 31.50 -1.12
C ASN A 584 -1.08 32.64 -1.93
N GLU A 585 0.18 32.45 -2.34
CA GLU A 585 0.93 33.44 -3.13
C GLU A 585 0.31 33.66 -4.52
N ASP A 586 -0.03 32.57 -5.21
CA ASP A 586 -0.76 32.55 -6.48
C ASP A 586 -2.08 33.32 -6.40
N ARG A 587 -2.87 33.11 -5.33
CA ARG A 587 -4.11 33.87 -5.10
C ARG A 587 -3.84 35.37 -4.98
N GLN A 588 -2.81 35.76 -4.22
CA GLN A 588 -2.44 37.17 -4.07
C GLN A 588 -1.88 37.76 -5.36
N GLN A 589 -1.20 36.98 -6.20
CA GLN A 589 -0.75 37.41 -7.53
C GLN A 589 -1.96 37.64 -8.45
N GLN A 590 -2.83 36.65 -8.62
CA GLN A 590 -4.05 36.73 -9.44
C GLN A 590 -4.93 37.92 -9.01
N GLN A 591 -5.14 38.14 -7.71
CA GLN A 591 -5.88 39.31 -7.21
C GLN A 591 -5.19 40.66 -7.50
N ARG A 592 -3.85 40.71 -7.55
CA ARG A 592 -3.09 41.93 -7.90
C ARG A 592 -3.19 42.24 -9.38
N GLU A 593 -3.08 41.23 -10.25
CA GLU A 593 -3.21 41.35 -11.70
C GLU A 593 -4.62 41.78 -12.10
N GLN A 594 -5.66 41.14 -11.54
CA GLN A 594 -7.06 41.54 -11.75
C GLN A 594 -7.32 43.01 -11.34
N LYS A 595 -6.70 43.49 -10.25
CA LYS A 595 -6.82 44.89 -9.80
C LYS A 595 -6.02 45.89 -10.64
N GLN A 596 -4.99 45.46 -11.36
CA GLN A 596 -4.12 46.35 -12.14
C GLN A 596 -4.60 46.55 -13.58
N ASN A 597 -5.22 45.54 -14.20
CA ASN A 597 -5.49 45.57 -15.64
C ASN A 597 -6.83 46.23 -16.05
N GLU A 598 -7.70 46.60 -15.11
CA GLU A 598 -9.12 46.98 -15.35
C GLU A 598 -9.90 45.99 -16.25
N GLN A 599 -9.39 44.76 -16.38
CA GLN A 599 -9.99 43.71 -17.20
C GLN A 599 -11.24 43.14 -16.53
N GLN A 600 -12.23 42.76 -17.34
CA GLN A 600 -13.40 42.02 -16.91
C GLN A 600 -12.93 40.77 -16.15
N GLN A 601 -13.47 40.55 -14.95
CA GLN A 601 -12.89 39.62 -13.97
C GLN A 601 -13.01 38.16 -14.42
N THR A 602 -12.01 37.67 -15.16
CA THR A 602 -11.90 36.27 -15.57
C THR A 602 -11.46 35.44 -14.37
N ASN A 603 -12.42 34.75 -13.75
CA ASN A 603 -12.18 33.80 -12.68
C ASN A 603 -12.31 32.36 -13.21
N VAL A 604 -11.82 31.39 -12.45
CA VAL A 604 -12.09 29.97 -12.69
C VAL A 604 -13.28 29.55 -11.81
N TYR A 605 -14.24 28.86 -12.44
CA TYR A 605 -15.46 28.37 -11.81
C TYR A 605 -15.53 26.86 -11.91
N LYS A 606 -16.13 26.22 -10.90
CA LYS A 606 -16.41 24.78 -10.85
C LYS A 606 -17.91 24.55 -10.90
N LEU A 607 -18.34 23.69 -11.81
CA LEU A 607 -19.71 23.19 -11.90
C LEU A 607 -19.69 21.69 -11.67
N PHE A 608 -20.53 21.20 -10.78
CA PHE A 608 -20.78 19.76 -10.63
C PHE A 608 -22.10 19.38 -11.29
N SER A 609 -22.11 18.25 -11.98
CA SER A 609 -23.28 17.70 -12.67
C SER A 609 -23.18 16.18 -12.80
N ASN A 610 -24.32 15.51 -13.03
CA ASN A 610 -24.38 14.05 -13.18
C ASN A 610 -24.29 13.61 -14.66
N SER A 611 -24.20 14.57 -15.59
CA SER A 611 -24.06 14.37 -17.03
C SER A 611 -23.29 15.54 -17.64
N GLN A 612 -22.51 15.30 -18.70
CA GLN A 612 -21.71 16.35 -19.35
C GLN A 612 -22.58 17.54 -19.76
N LEU A 613 -22.09 18.75 -19.46
CA LEU A 613 -22.78 20.00 -19.75
C LEU A 613 -22.56 20.35 -21.22
N LYS A 614 -23.63 20.70 -21.93
CA LYS A 614 -23.55 21.17 -23.31
C LYS A 614 -23.17 22.65 -23.33
N THR A 615 -22.71 23.12 -24.48
CA THR A 615 -22.35 24.53 -24.67
C THR A 615 -23.47 25.51 -24.26
N HIS A 616 -24.75 25.17 -24.50
CA HIS A 616 -25.87 26.03 -24.06
C HIS A 616 -26.13 25.99 -22.55
N ASP A 617 -25.81 24.89 -21.88
CA ASP A 617 -25.89 24.78 -20.42
C ASP A 617 -24.85 25.72 -19.79
N LEU A 618 -23.63 25.78 -20.35
CA LEU A 618 -22.58 26.69 -19.90
C LEU A 618 -22.93 28.17 -20.13
N TYR A 619 -23.42 28.53 -21.33
CA TYR A 619 -23.91 29.90 -21.61
C TYR A 619 -25.17 30.30 -20.81
N SER A 620 -25.73 29.41 -19.98
CA SER A 620 -26.75 29.78 -18.98
C SER A 620 -26.14 30.39 -17.70
N PHE A 621 -24.82 30.30 -17.50
CA PHE A 621 -24.07 30.92 -16.39
C PHE A 621 -23.09 31.99 -16.85
N PHE A 622 -22.50 31.83 -18.04
CA PHE A 622 -21.37 32.62 -18.52
C PHE A 622 -21.74 33.60 -19.63
N ASP A 623 -21.22 34.82 -19.53
CA ASP A 623 -21.23 35.85 -20.56
C ASP A 623 -20.09 35.62 -21.55
N THR A 624 -18.90 35.26 -21.03
CA THR A 624 -17.74 34.83 -21.83
C THR A 624 -17.15 33.53 -21.29
N ILE A 625 -16.62 32.71 -22.20
CA ILE A 625 -15.95 31.44 -21.89
C ILE A 625 -14.62 31.44 -22.63
N ASP A 626 -13.51 31.52 -21.89
CA ASP A 626 -12.15 31.51 -22.44
C ASP A 626 -11.63 30.07 -22.61
N GLU A 627 -11.85 29.25 -21.59
CA GLU A 627 -11.38 27.86 -21.55
C GLU A 627 -12.34 26.98 -20.72
N VAL A 628 -12.56 25.75 -21.19
CA VAL A 628 -13.32 24.72 -20.47
C VAL A 628 -12.47 23.46 -20.35
N ARG A 629 -12.43 22.88 -19.15
CA ARG A 629 -11.85 21.55 -18.90
C ARG A 629 -12.83 20.71 -18.09
N GLU A 630 -12.86 19.41 -18.31
CA GLU A 630 -13.72 18.48 -17.57
C GLU A 630 -12.88 17.42 -16.85
N MET A 631 -13.31 17.03 -15.65
CA MET A 631 -12.88 15.80 -14.99
C MET A 631 -14.09 14.95 -14.66
N ILE A 632 -14.11 13.73 -15.21
CA ILE A 632 -15.16 12.74 -14.97
C ILE A 632 -14.72 11.87 -13.80
N TRP A 633 -15.40 11.99 -12.66
CA TRP A 633 -15.10 11.23 -11.46
C TRP A 633 -16.10 10.10 -11.26
N HIS A 634 -15.61 8.86 -11.27
CA HIS A 634 -16.26 7.76 -10.55
C HIS A 634 -15.90 7.89 -9.07
N ALA A 635 -16.52 8.87 -8.40
CA ALA A 635 -16.08 9.37 -7.10
C ALA A 635 -16.42 8.44 -5.94
N TYR A 636 -17.53 7.71 -6.03
CA TYR A 636 -18.09 6.86 -4.97
C TYR A 636 -19.15 5.91 -5.55
N PRO A 637 -19.60 4.91 -4.77
CA PRO A 637 -20.79 4.12 -5.10
C PRO A 637 -22.02 4.97 -5.44
N GLU A 638 -22.90 4.41 -6.27
CA GLU A 638 -24.32 4.76 -6.28
C GLU A 638 -24.95 4.16 -5.00
N TYR A 639 -25.19 5.01 -4.00
CA TYR A 639 -25.58 4.58 -2.67
C TYR A 639 -27.08 4.28 -2.58
N GLN A 640 -27.36 3.10 -2.05
CA GLN A 640 -28.71 2.65 -1.70
C GLN A 640 -28.68 2.03 -0.30
N ARG A 641 -29.86 1.73 0.26
CA ARG A 641 -29.97 0.97 1.52
C ARG A 641 -29.29 -0.38 1.40
N ILE A 642 -28.38 -0.67 2.34
CA ILE A 642 -27.51 -1.85 2.28
C ILE A 642 -28.26 -3.08 2.82
N ASN A 643 -28.99 -3.72 1.91
CA ASN A 643 -29.79 -4.92 2.15
C ASN A 643 -28.99 -6.24 2.05
N GLN A 644 -27.69 -6.15 1.78
CA GLN A 644 -26.77 -7.28 1.62
C GLN A 644 -25.54 -7.10 2.52
N PRO A 645 -24.72 -8.15 2.75
CA PRO A 645 -23.44 -7.98 3.41
C PRO A 645 -22.54 -7.00 2.65
N PHE A 646 -21.77 -6.20 3.38
CA PHE A 646 -20.66 -5.44 2.81
C PHE A 646 -19.64 -6.37 2.15
N PRO A 647 -18.90 -5.90 1.12
CA PRO A 647 -17.67 -6.58 0.73
C PRO A 647 -16.73 -6.73 1.94
N PRO A 648 -16.03 -7.87 2.08
CA PRO A 648 -15.05 -8.04 3.14
C PRO A 648 -13.81 -7.19 2.84
N PHE A 649 -13.16 -6.72 3.91
CA PHE A 649 -11.80 -6.21 3.81
C PHE A 649 -10.84 -7.35 3.49
N LYS A 650 -10.97 -8.49 4.18
CA LYS A 650 -10.15 -9.68 3.92
C LYS A 650 -10.79 -10.57 2.87
N ILE A 651 -10.44 -10.35 1.60
CA ILE A 651 -10.81 -11.27 0.52
C ILE A 651 -10.32 -12.68 0.85
N ARG A 652 -9.09 -12.81 1.36
CA ARG A 652 -8.51 -14.05 1.90
C ARG A 652 -7.22 -13.73 2.67
N SER A 653 -6.67 -14.69 3.39
CA SER A 653 -5.34 -14.54 3.99
C SER A 653 -4.32 -14.15 2.90
N GLY A 654 -3.61 -13.05 3.10
CA GLY A 654 -2.70 -12.45 2.12
C GLY A 654 -3.35 -11.62 0.99
N ALA A 655 -4.68 -11.47 0.93
CA ALA A 655 -5.29 -10.55 -0.04
C ALA A 655 -6.47 -9.75 0.53
N TYR A 656 -6.36 -8.42 0.43
CA TYR A 656 -7.28 -7.48 1.06
C TYR A 656 -7.81 -6.44 0.06
N TYR A 657 -9.01 -5.92 0.33
CA TYR A 657 -9.69 -4.93 -0.50
C TYR A 657 -10.04 -3.70 0.34
N LEU A 658 -9.30 -2.62 0.12
CA LEU A 658 -9.40 -1.39 0.91
C LEU A 658 -10.73 -0.67 0.62
N ASN A 659 -11.07 -0.54 -0.66
CA ASN A 659 -12.24 0.23 -1.11
C ASN A 659 -13.58 -0.44 -0.76
N ALA A 660 -13.56 -1.59 -0.08
CA ALA A 660 -14.71 -2.11 0.67
C ALA A 660 -15.33 -1.02 1.58
N ILE A 661 -14.49 -0.19 2.22
CA ILE A 661 -14.96 0.86 3.14
C ILE A 661 -15.83 1.92 2.44
N GLU A 662 -15.66 2.13 1.13
CA GLU A 662 -16.41 3.14 0.39
C GLU A 662 -17.90 2.82 0.28
N TRP A 663 -18.28 1.55 0.41
CA TRP A 663 -19.68 1.15 0.53
C TRP A 663 -20.34 1.74 1.78
N ALA A 664 -19.57 1.99 2.85
CA ALA A 664 -20.08 2.68 4.03
C ALA A 664 -20.10 4.19 3.81
N ALA A 665 -18.99 4.81 3.42
CA ALA A 665 -18.94 6.19 2.93
C ALA A 665 -17.59 6.46 2.23
N SER A 666 -17.56 7.40 1.29
CA SER A 666 -16.34 7.80 0.58
C SER A 666 -15.89 9.18 1.01
N ALA A 667 -14.71 9.24 1.64
CA ALA A 667 -14.03 10.46 2.02
C ALA A 667 -12.52 10.19 2.11
N ILE A 668 -11.70 11.25 2.14
CA ILE A 668 -10.24 11.14 2.34
C ILE A 668 -9.96 10.37 3.65
N GLU A 669 -10.60 10.77 4.75
CA GLU A 669 -10.42 10.12 6.05
C GLU A 669 -10.90 8.65 6.07
N MET A 670 -11.98 8.32 5.35
CA MET A 670 -12.42 6.92 5.19
C MET A 670 -11.34 6.09 4.47
N SER A 671 -10.69 6.66 3.45
CA SER A 671 -9.56 5.99 2.78
C SER A 671 -8.35 5.82 3.71
N LEU A 672 -8.07 6.78 4.60
CA LEU A 672 -6.98 6.68 5.59
C LEU A 672 -7.27 5.63 6.68
N ILE A 673 -8.51 5.57 7.20
CA ILE A 673 -8.96 4.54 8.15
C ILE A 673 -8.91 3.14 7.52
N GLY A 674 -9.39 3.01 6.27
CA GLY A 674 -9.24 1.79 5.48
C GLY A 674 -7.77 1.43 5.28
N GLY A 675 -6.93 2.43 5.01
CA GLY A 675 -5.49 2.28 4.84
C GLY A 675 -4.78 1.70 6.07
N LYS A 676 -5.08 2.25 7.26
CA LYS A 676 -4.59 1.72 8.55
C LYS A 676 -5.12 0.31 8.81
N ASN A 677 -6.38 0.04 8.49
CA ASN A 677 -6.97 -1.29 8.65
C ASN A 677 -6.26 -2.33 7.78
N MET A 678 -5.90 -2.00 6.52
CA MET A 678 -5.16 -2.93 5.65
C MET A 678 -3.75 -3.20 6.19
N ALA A 679 -3.05 -2.15 6.67
CA ALA A 679 -1.73 -2.29 7.28
C ALA A 679 -1.78 -3.20 8.50
N LEU A 680 -2.77 -3.02 9.39
CA LEU A 680 -2.96 -3.86 10.58
C LEU A 680 -3.38 -5.30 10.25
N LEU A 681 -4.25 -5.52 9.26
CA LEU A 681 -4.60 -6.88 8.80
C LEU A 681 -3.38 -7.61 8.23
N THR A 682 -2.59 -6.92 7.41
CA THR A 682 -1.37 -7.46 6.78
C THR A 682 -0.34 -7.82 7.85
N TYR A 683 -0.04 -6.88 8.76
CA TYR A 683 0.86 -7.05 9.89
C TYR A 683 0.43 -8.20 10.83
N ASN A 684 -0.88 -8.34 11.11
CA ASN A 684 -1.41 -9.45 11.91
C ASN A 684 -1.31 -10.81 11.17
N ASP A 685 -1.56 -10.87 9.86
CA ASP A 685 -1.37 -12.08 9.05
C ASP A 685 0.13 -12.39 8.77
N MET A 686 1.06 -11.50 9.11
CA MET A 686 2.50 -11.80 9.24
C MET A 686 2.85 -12.47 10.59
N GLY A 687 1.90 -12.58 11.51
CA GLY A 687 2.12 -13.10 12.87
C GLY A 687 2.73 -12.06 13.82
N LEU A 688 2.69 -10.77 13.47
CA LEU A 688 3.14 -9.67 14.31
C LEU A 688 1.94 -9.03 15.00
N HIS A 689 2.10 -8.58 16.25
CA HIS A 689 1.02 -7.95 17.03
C HIS A 689 1.49 -6.64 17.64
N VAL A 690 0.55 -5.74 17.92
CA VAL A 690 0.83 -4.52 18.69
C VAL A 690 0.77 -4.92 20.17
N ALA A 691 1.87 -4.72 20.90
CA ALA A 691 1.94 -5.02 22.33
C ALA A 691 0.83 -4.26 23.09
N SER A 692 0.20 -4.92 24.06
CA SER A 692 -0.84 -4.26 24.85
C SER A 692 -0.21 -3.42 25.95
N SER A 693 -0.89 -2.35 26.38
CA SER A 693 -0.46 -1.49 27.49
C SER A 693 -0.43 -2.19 28.86
N ASP A 694 -0.87 -3.45 28.94
CA ASP A 694 -0.77 -4.29 30.13
C ASP A 694 0.47 -5.20 30.12
N ASP A 695 1.07 -5.46 28.95
CA ASP A 695 2.33 -6.20 28.83
C ASP A 695 3.51 -5.37 29.36
N GLU A 696 3.56 -4.06 29.06
CA GLU A 696 4.60 -3.13 29.56
C GLU A 696 4.63 -3.04 31.10
N LYS A 697 3.51 -3.32 31.79
CA LYS A 697 3.45 -3.33 33.26
C LYS A 697 4.11 -4.56 33.88
N HIS A 698 4.27 -5.64 33.14
CA HIS A 698 4.97 -6.83 33.64
C HIS A 698 6.50 -6.71 33.56
N GLU A 699 7.04 -5.94 32.59
CA GLU A 699 8.48 -5.67 32.52
C GLU A 699 8.95 -4.57 33.50
N MET A 700 8.08 -3.61 33.86
CA MET A 700 8.47 -2.49 34.74
C MET A 700 8.41 -2.77 36.26
N ASN A 701 8.06 -3.98 36.71
CA ASN A 701 8.15 -4.35 38.14
C ASN A 701 9.59 -4.61 38.63
N GLY A 702 10.61 -4.38 37.78
CA GLY A 702 12.03 -4.63 38.06
C GLY A 702 12.85 -3.46 38.64
N SER A 703 12.28 -2.25 38.81
CA SER A 703 13.02 -1.13 39.45
C SER A 703 12.10 -0.06 40.03
N ALA A 704 12.42 0.46 41.22
CA ALA A 704 11.59 1.41 41.95
C ALA A 704 11.58 2.81 41.32
N ALA A 705 10.40 3.40 41.18
CA ALA A 705 10.21 4.80 40.76
C ALA A 705 10.61 5.80 41.85
N PRO A 706 10.80 7.08 41.47
CA PRO A 706 10.01 8.12 42.13
C PRO A 706 9.13 8.90 41.15
N SER A 707 8.02 9.40 41.67
CA SER A 707 6.96 10.14 40.97
C SER A 707 7.36 11.54 40.53
N ASN A 708 6.83 12.00 39.39
CA ASN A 708 6.40 13.39 39.25
C ASN A 708 5.30 13.55 38.19
N ASN A 709 4.37 14.48 38.43
CA ASN A 709 3.31 14.85 37.49
C ASN A 709 3.87 15.75 36.38
N GLY A 710 3.42 15.54 35.13
CA GLY A 710 3.78 16.37 33.99
C GLY A 710 2.96 16.00 32.74
N GLU A 711 2.66 17.00 31.90
CA GLU A 711 1.72 16.91 30.78
C GLU A 711 2.20 16.02 29.61
N SER A 712 1.27 15.70 28.71
CA SER A 712 1.44 14.77 27.59
C SER A 712 2.50 15.21 26.57
N THR A 713 3.75 14.80 26.79
CA THR A 713 4.91 15.09 25.92
C THR A 713 5.38 13.88 25.08
N LEU A 714 4.54 12.84 24.96
CA LEU A 714 4.88 11.57 24.29
C LEU A 714 5.02 11.64 22.74
N ASN A 715 4.60 12.72 22.09
CA ASN A 715 4.63 12.85 20.62
C ASN A 715 5.95 13.36 20.02
N ILE A 716 6.86 13.94 20.81
CA ILE A 716 8.09 14.53 20.26
C ILE A 716 9.19 13.47 20.02
N ASN A 717 9.38 12.54 20.95
CA ASN A 717 10.45 11.51 20.85
C ASN A 717 10.22 10.45 19.76
N LYS A 718 8.97 10.22 19.29
CA LYS A 718 8.69 9.35 18.14
C LYS A 718 9.10 10.00 16.81
N ARG A 719 8.88 11.32 16.68
CA ARG A 719 9.19 12.12 15.48
C ARG A 719 10.68 12.03 15.10
N ASP A 720 11.54 12.11 16.13
CA ASP A 720 12.99 12.12 15.99
C ASP A 720 13.60 10.78 15.54
N LYS A 721 13.03 9.63 15.98
CA LYS A 721 13.47 8.30 15.52
C LYS A 721 13.07 8.03 14.07
N PHE A 722 11.82 8.32 13.70
CA PHE A 722 11.32 8.07 12.34
C PHE A 722 12.04 8.93 11.28
N GLN A 723 12.23 10.24 11.54
CA GLN A 723 12.95 11.12 10.62
C GLN A 723 14.45 10.78 10.50
N LYS A 724 15.10 10.32 11.57
CA LYS A 724 16.51 9.86 11.50
C LYS A 724 16.68 8.59 10.66
N HIS A 725 15.75 7.63 10.71
CA HIS A 725 15.85 6.40 9.90
C HIS A 725 15.52 6.64 8.41
N ASN A 726 14.51 7.46 8.09
CA ASN A 726 14.20 7.88 6.71
C ASN A 726 15.27 8.79 6.04
N SER A 727 16.46 8.92 6.64
CA SER A 727 17.65 9.53 6.02
C SER A 727 18.56 8.53 5.28
N ARG A 728 18.37 7.21 5.48
CA ARG A 728 19.27 6.16 4.95
C ARG A 728 18.82 5.48 3.65
N SER A 729 17.57 5.65 3.24
CA SER A 729 17.10 5.21 1.91
C SER A 729 17.43 6.26 0.85
N ASN A 730 18.11 5.85 -0.22
CA ASN A 730 18.54 6.73 -1.31
C ASN A 730 17.47 6.95 -2.41
N LYS A 731 16.29 6.30 -2.33
CA LYS A 731 15.16 6.57 -3.25
C LYS A 731 14.25 7.68 -2.72
N LYS A 732 14.76 8.92 -2.70
CA LYS A 732 13.92 10.11 -2.41
C LYS A 732 13.44 10.76 -3.71
N PHE A 733 12.30 10.27 -4.21
CA PHE A 733 11.51 11.00 -5.19
C PHE A 733 11.25 12.45 -4.72
N LYS A 734 11.36 13.41 -5.63
CA LYS A 734 10.86 14.77 -5.39
C LYS A 734 9.34 14.79 -5.39
N VAL A 735 8.75 15.81 -4.79
CA VAL A 735 7.29 16.03 -4.84
C VAL A 735 6.83 16.23 -6.28
N ASP A 736 7.65 16.86 -7.13
CA ASP A 736 7.36 17.11 -8.55
C ASP A 736 7.56 15.88 -9.45
N GLU A 737 8.05 14.76 -8.89
CA GLU A 737 8.27 13.48 -9.58
C GLU A 737 7.14 12.46 -9.30
N LEU A 738 6.14 12.83 -8.48
CA LEU A 738 5.02 12.00 -8.02
C LEU A 738 3.66 12.67 -8.25
#